data_AF-A0A938SFZ3-F1
#
_entry.id   AF-A0A938SFZ3-F1
#
_cell.length_a   1.000
_cell.length_b   1.000
_cell.length_c   1.000
_cell.angle_alpha   90.00
_cell.angle_beta   90.00
_cell.angle_gamma   90.00
#
_symmetry.space_group_name_H-M   'P 1'
#
loop_
_entity.id
_entity.type
_entity.pdbx_description
1 polymer ?
#
loop_
_entity_poly.entity_id
_entity_poly.type
_entity_poly.pdbx_seq_one_letter_code
_entity_poly.pdbx_strand_id
1 'polypeptide(L)'
;MSRKMLVPVLQLGGQETMERQDAFALLSVCVLVVNLCSDTATLCAEPLGIPMKPDPPPAVDGDLGEWANVPNAVRIERKDQAVWGGDKWKSAADLSATLWLAWRYEYLYLALDVADDRLRQTERSGNMWKGDHIELYLDATPDAEPDRKPFGKGQFQFGFSPGNFERTGDALFDVKPEAVMFRPEGMAAEGVLVAAKRTEKGYALEAAVPWTLVAVKPTVGLPLAVEVGVSDCDGDEVRQEKMMTILSATWGHTRGRLAPAVLSPADGKAPAVARGFDVLKSLEVNVGGKQQLTFTTPRTPEGREAVLTLQARLAHEKPAGYTDAMRLILNGTPLDANRLVNKKPTEERVDGKTKSMAAGDRFTVDYSPDFESPDKHPVYALRRGRACLFDLRVGDLLKEGANTLVVENAIRSPMTNALILGDGRIEFRVPAEQVKKREAPTGPLPAFTPAASFKVTYTVQQQADNALAVTFGGETFRLESEFSTPAPKWEKGSNRYFTLQRQFEQRGEAILVRDTFTNLTAENLPLMQRHRVKGAQTAWKKVWLAGLSPVSRVGTGSEPQNPTTFGVTEKVGLGLMPLDDVLQVHVTNFSDGESLGLADNNFVLKPKATHTAEWAIVLTTKPDYFAFVNAARRLRDVNFALDGPFAFLRADPRHTGKWTDEQLTDFVRLKSTRFLCSSIGYPSYKGHYAHGTAFQTLDHSYRKEHIGRLRRLVPDVKHIVYFHCFIDVLDDADKKYADARVLKSDGSHANYGKPHDKIFFPTETNAFGREIGKNVDVILDHIGADGVYWDELEYSAYHYHYGEPWDGVSADIDPKTMKITRLKSSVTLLSQPWRVALVKRIMARGPLIGNGAPATRTMASLRFPRFVETGSISNCVRAQLYTPIALGDHLTERSELDAYRVMLRALDYGCVYNWYGDLNVVPTHPHLTQYMFPITPLELGEGFIIGKERILTNRSGLFGWGDAAQHEVHVFDDEGREAPREAHSRHAKAVTQDGKTFTELRLAEGWSAAIVRR
;
A
#
# COMPACT_ATOMS: atom_id res chain seq x y z
N MET A 1 -58.94 -37.89 8.10
CA MET A 1 -58.57 -37.71 6.68
C MET A 1 -57.05 -37.58 6.68
N SER A 2 -56.24 -38.59 6.33
CA SER A 2 -56.38 -39.62 5.27
C SER A 2 -56.40 -38.95 3.89
N ARG A 3 -55.47 -39.15 2.95
CA ARG A 3 -54.29 -40.05 2.76
C ARG A 3 -53.20 -39.25 2.00
N LYS A 4 -51.93 -39.61 1.76
CA LYS A 4 -51.07 -40.82 1.85
C LYS A 4 -49.62 -40.26 2.09
N MET A 5 -48.57 -40.88 2.64
CA MET A 5 -48.16 -42.26 3.00
C MET A 5 -47.82 -43.20 1.81
N LEU A 6 -46.67 -43.89 1.77
CA LEU A 6 -45.44 -43.84 2.59
C LEU A 6 -44.30 -44.56 1.80
N VAL A 7 -43.04 -44.26 2.09
CA VAL A 7 -41.87 -45.16 1.88
C VAL A 7 -41.92 -46.29 2.94
N PRO A 8 -41.16 -47.43 2.92
CA PRO A 8 -39.67 -47.47 2.91
C PRO A 8 -39.11 -48.83 2.33
N VAL A 9 -38.00 -49.53 2.68
CA VAL A 9 -36.79 -49.38 3.56
C VAL A 9 -35.70 -50.44 3.20
N LEU A 10 -34.40 -50.19 3.50
CA LEU A 10 -33.27 -51.15 3.75
C LEU A 10 -32.81 -52.13 2.60
N GLN A 11 -31.62 -52.78 2.60
CA GLN A 11 -30.42 -52.75 3.48
C GLN A 11 -29.09 -53.13 2.77
N LEU A 12 -27.99 -53.07 3.55
CA LEU A 12 -26.69 -53.79 3.49
C LEU A 12 -26.74 -55.18 2.79
N GLY A 13 -25.66 -55.79 2.28
CA GLY A 13 -24.21 -55.55 2.41
C GLY A 13 -23.46 -56.86 2.76
N GLY A 14 -22.31 -57.14 2.12
CA GLY A 14 -21.60 -58.45 2.12
C GLY A 14 -21.65 -59.13 0.74
N GLN A 15 -20.64 -59.82 0.18
CA GLN A 15 -19.67 -60.82 0.70
C GLN A 15 -20.35 -62.13 1.18
N GLU A 16 -19.90 -63.34 0.84
CA GLU A 16 -18.62 -63.75 0.21
C GLU A 16 -18.64 -65.17 -0.41
N THR A 17 -17.68 -65.48 -1.29
CA THR A 17 -17.24 -66.85 -1.74
C THR A 17 -18.31 -67.76 -2.40
N MET A 18 -18.02 -68.84 -3.14
CA MET A 18 -16.82 -69.58 -3.61
C MET A 18 -17.25 -70.28 -4.95
N GLU A 19 -16.44 -70.84 -5.86
CA GLU A 19 -14.99 -71.12 -6.07
C GLU A 19 -14.80 -71.09 -7.65
N ARG A 20 -13.65 -71.06 -8.37
CA ARG A 20 -12.35 -71.79 -8.35
C ARG A 20 -12.51 -73.32 -8.46
N GLN A 21 -11.68 -74.10 -9.16
CA GLN A 21 -10.49 -73.94 -10.03
C GLN A 21 -10.69 -74.85 -11.28
N ASP A 22 -10.01 -74.79 -12.45
CA ASP A 22 -8.87 -74.02 -13.00
C ASP A 22 -8.83 -74.21 -14.55
N ALA A 23 -7.91 -73.69 -15.39
CA ALA A 23 -6.79 -72.73 -15.26
C ALA A 23 -6.50 -72.09 -16.64
N PHE A 24 -6.17 -70.80 -16.68
CA PHE A 24 -5.37 -70.18 -17.76
C PHE A 24 -4.68 -68.92 -17.23
N ALA A 25 -3.35 -68.87 -17.31
CA ALA A 25 -2.53 -67.71 -17.00
C ALA A 25 -2.07 -67.01 -18.30
N LEU A 26 -1.88 -65.69 -18.36
CA LEU A 26 -2.09 -64.62 -17.38
C LEU A 26 -2.61 -63.37 -18.13
N LEU A 27 -3.45 -62.53 -17.51
CA LEU A 27 -4.16 -61.43 -18.20
C LEU A 27 -3.94 -60.06 -17.52
N SER A 28 -4.30 -58.99 -18.24
CA SER A 28 -4.24 -57.54 -17.89
C SER A 28 -2.92 -56.85 -18.29
N VAL A 29 -2.89 -55.58 -18.74
CA VAL A 29 -3.92 -54.51 -18.74
C VAL A 29 -3.98 -53.79 -20.12
N CYS A 30 -5.18 -53.33 -20.50
CA CYS A 30 -5.54 -52.33 -21.54
C CYS A 30 -4.80 -52.30 -22.90
N VAL A 31 -5.57 -52.64 -23.94
CA VAL A 31 -5.59 -52.12 -25.32
C VAL A 31 -4.56 -51.02 -25.64
N LEU A 32 -3.54 -51.40 -26.41
CA LEU A 32 -2.63 -50.49 -27.09
C LEU A 32 -3.30 -49.96 -28.37
N VAL A 33 -3.42 -48.64 -28.54
CA VAL A 33 -3.69 -48.01 -29.84
C VAL A 33 -2.42 -47.26 -30.25
N VAL A 34 -1.81 -47.70 -31.35
CA VAL A 34 -0.51 -47.21 -31.81
C VAL A 34 -0.68 -46.40 -33.08
N ASN A 35 -0.12 -45.19 -33.06
CA ASN A 35 0.23 -44.32 -34.18
C ASN A 35 -0.84 -44.00 -35.24
N LEU A 36 -1.15 -42.70 -35.32
CA LEU A 36 -0.66 -41.96 -36.47
C LEU A 36 0.00 -40.66 -35.96
N CYS A 37 1.28 -40.48 -36.28
CA CYS A 37 1.99 -39.23 -35.99
C CYS A 37 1.62 -38.17 -37.03
N SER A 38 1.37 -36.95 -36.58
CA SER A 38 1.47 -35.76 -37.42
C SER A 38 2.23 -34.69 -36.65
N ASP A 39 3.54 -34.63 -36.87
CA ASP A 39 4.40 -33.58 -36.33
C ASP A 39 3.99 -32.23 -36.88
N THR A 40 3.27 -31.45 -36.07
CA THR A 40 3.19 -29.99 -36.21
C THR A 40 4.33 -29.35 -35.43
N ALA A 41 5.56 -29.72 -35.79
CA ALA A 41 6.76 -28.96 -35.45
C ALA A 41 6.63 -27.57 -36.09
N THR A 42 6.15 -26.60 -35.31
CA THR A 42 5.98 -25.22 -35.77
C THR A 42 7.34 -24.65 -36.14
N LEU A 43 7.56 -24.38 -37.43
CA LEU A 43 8.78 -23.72 -37.88
C LEU A 43 8.90 -22.36 -37.19
N CYS A 44 9.93 -22.18 -36.37
CA CYS A 44 10.36 -20.85 -35.98
C CYS A 44 10.95 -20.17 -37.23
N ALA A 45 10.48 -18.96 -37.54
CA ALA A 45 11.04 -18.16 -38.62
C ALA A 45 12.52 -17.80 -38.32
N GLU A 46 13.31 -17.58 -39.37
CA GLU A 46 14.68 -17.08 -39.21
C GLU A 46 14.67 -15.71 -38.51
N PRO A 47 15.55 -15.48 -37.52
CA PRO A 47 15.53 -14.26 -36.73
C PRO A 47 16.00 -13.03 -37.52
N LEU A 48 15.32 -11.90 -37.31
CA LEU A 48 15.64 -10.61 -37.90
C LEU A 48 17.05 -10.14 -37.50
N GLY A 49 17.96 -10.10 -38.47
CA GLY A 49 19.28 -9.50 -38.29
C GLY A 49 19.17 -7.98 -38.21
N ILE A 50 19.46 -7.40 -37.04
CA ILE A 50 19.58 -5.95 -36.86
C ILE A 50 21.00 -5.56 -37.28
N PRO A 51 21.20 -4.77 -38.35
CA PRO A 51 22.53 -4.51 -38.90
C PRO A 51 23.35 -3.52 -38.07
N MET A 52 24.67 -3.69 -38.07
CA MET A 52 25.60 -2.71 -37.50
C MET A 52 25.78 -1.53 -38.47
N LYS A 53 25.52 -0.28 -38.04
CA LYS A 53 25.73 0.90 -38.89
C LYS A 53 27.24 1.27 -38.93
N PRO A 54 27.78 1.69 -40.09
CA PRO A 54 29.12 2.29 -40.21
C PRO A 54 29.34 3.56 -39.37
N ASP A 55 30.54 4.14 -39.46
CA ASP A 55 30.91 5.45 -38.90
C ASP A 55 30.83 6.53 -40.02
N PRO A 56 30.26 7.73 -39.78
CA PRO A 56 29.60 8.19 -38.56
C PRO A 56 28.30 7.44 -38.22
N PRO A 57 27.92 7.35 -36.92
CA PRO A 57 26.62 6.84 -36.50
C PRO A 57 25.49 7.78 -36.94
N PRO A 58 24.22 7.33 -36.90
CA PRO A 58 23.10 8.17 -37.28
C PRO A 58 22.95 9.38 -36.38
N ALA A 59 22.52 10.49 -36.98
CA ALA A 59 21.95 11.60 -36.24
C ALA A 59 20.63 11.18 -35.54
N VAL A 60 20.14 12.05 -34.67
CA VAL A 60 18.78 11.97 -34.13
C VAL A 60 18.21 13.39 -34.21
N ASP A 61 17.80 13.78 -35.41
CA ASP A 61 17.24 15.11 -35.69
C ASP A 61 15.93 15.08 -36.51
N GLY A 62 15.53 13.91 -37.00
CA GLY A 62 14.32 13.67 -37.79
C GLY A 62 14.54 13.67 -39.31
N ASP A 63 15.79 13.64 -39.81
CA ASP A 63 16.09 13.50 -41.23
C ASP A 63 16.46 12.06 -41.61
N LEU A 64 15.62 11.41 -42.42
CA LEU A 64 15.78 10.00 -42.76
C LEU A 64 16.76 9.75 -43.92
N GLY A 65 17.40 10.79 -44.47
CA GLY A 65 18.24 10.70 -45.67
C GLY A 65 19.38 9.68 -45.59
N GLU A 66 19.95 9.46 -44.40
CA GLU A 66 21.04 8.49 -44.20
C GLU A 66 20.57 7.04 -43.94
N TRP A 67 19.28 6.83 -43.71
CA TRP A 67 18.69 5.52 -43.44
C TRP A 67 18.37 4.73 -44.71
N ALA A 68 18.27 5.41 -45.86
CA ALA A 68 17.94 4.82 -47.16
C ALA A 68 18.84 3.64 -47.60
N ASN A 69 20.07 3.55 -47.08
CA ASN A 69 21.02 2.47 -47.38
C ASN A 69 21.17 1.42 -46.24
N VAL A 70 20.34 1.45 -45.21
CA VAL A 70 20.35 0.46 -44.12
C VAL A 70 19.53 -0.77 -44.55
N PRO A 71 20.12 -1.99 -44.54
CA PRO A 71 19.42 -3.21 -44.94
C PRO A 71 18.35 -3.63 -43.92
N ASN A 72 17.54 -4.62 -44.30
CA ASN A 72 16.48 -5.21 -43.46
C ASN A 72 15.39 -4.21 -42.99
N ALA A 73 15.14 -3.16 -43.78
CA ALA A 73 14.03 -2.24 -43.60
C ALA A 73 12.68 -2.99 -43.66
N VAL A 74 11.77 -2.67 -42.73
CA VAL A 74 10.47 -3.35 -42.58
C VAL A 74 9.33 -2.40 -42.93
N ARG A 75 8.37 -2.86 -43.73
CA ARG A 75 7.20 -2.07 -44.11
C ARG A 75 5.95 -2.46 -43.32
N ILE A 76 5.20 -1.44 -42.92
CA ILE A 76 3.93 -1.52 -42.20
C ILE A 76 2.89 -0.80 -43.06
N GLU A 77 2.38 -1.49 -44.09
CA GLU A 77 1.54 -0.90 -45.14
C GLU A 77 0.30 -1.75 -45.51
N ARG A 78 0.07 -2.88 -44.82
CA ARG A 78 -0.99 -3.85 -45.16
C ARG A 78 -2.05 -3.99 -44.06
N LYS A 79 -3.29 -4.31 -44.45
CA LYS A 79 -4.41 -4.48 -43.49
C LYS A 79 -4.20 -5.60 -42.46
N ASP A 80 -3.46 -6.67 -42.79
CA ASP A 80 -3.15 -7.73 -41.81
C ASP A 80 -2.24 -7.24 -40.66
N GLN A 81 -1.52 -6.13 -40.86
CA GLN A 81 -0.67 -5.51 -39.85
C GLN A 81 -1.44 -4.58 -38.91
N ALA A 82 -2.71 -4.24 -39.19
CA ALA A 82 -3.55 -3.37 -38.37
C ALA A 82 -4.17 -4.12 -37.17
N VAL A 83 -3.31 -4.54 -36.25
CA VAL A 83 -3.64 -5.48 -35.17
C VAL A 83 -4.49 -4.92 -34.04
N TRP A 84 -4.60 -3.58 -33.92
CA TRP A 84 -5.59 -2.91 -33.07
C TRP A 84 -6.41 -1.92 -33.88
N GLY A 85 -7.73 -1.97 -33.72
CA GLY A 85 -8.64 -1.05 -34.41
C GLY A 85 -8.73 -1.22 -35.94
N GLY A 86 -8.24 -2.34 -36.52
CA GLY A 86 -8.08 -2.53 -37.97
C GLY A 86 -9.34 -2.46 -38.84
N ASP A 87 -10.54 -2.47 -38.25
CA ASP A 87 -11.79 -2.15 -38.97
C ASP A 87 -11.93 -0.65 -39.30
N LYS A 88 -11.22 0.22 -38.56
CA LYS A 88 -11.14 1.66 -38.83
C LYS A 88 -10.06 2.02 -39.86
N TRP A 89 -9.06 1.14 -40.07
CA TRP A 89 -7.97 1.40 -41.01
C TRP A 89 -8.50 1.46 -42.45
N LYS A 90 -8.33 2.62 -43.09
CA LYS A 90 -8.90 2.99 -44.38
C LYS A 90 -7.95 2.64 -45.52
N SER A 91 -6.66 2.99 -45.38
CA SER A 91 -5.61 2.79 -46.39
C SER A 91 -4.22 3.11 -45.85
N ALA A 92 -3.16 2.86 -46.63
CA ALA A 92 -1.80 3.27 -46.29
C ALA A 92 -1.59 4.81 -46.22
N ALA A 93 -2.55 5.62 -46.71
CA ALA A 93 -2.55 7.08 -46.53
C ALA A 93 -3.34 7.54 -45.29
N ASP A 94 -3.98 6.61 -44.59
CA ASP A 94 -4.66 6.82 -43.29
C ASP A 94 -3.73 6.39 -42.15
N LEU A 95 -3.07 5.23 -42.28
CA LEU A 95 -1.86 4.93 -41.53
C LEU A 95 -0.91 4.02 -42.32
N SER A 96 0.37 4.36 -42.41
CA SER A 96 1.44 3.41 -42.77
C SER A 96 2.81 3.88 -42.32
N ALA A 97 3.80 2.97 -42.27
CA ALA A 97 5.18 3.33 -41.98
C ALA A 97 6.22 2.46 -42.70
N THR A 98 7.42 3.03 -42.89
CA THR A 98 8.65 2.26 -43.14
C THR A 98 9.57 2.39 -41.94
N LEU A 99 10.03 1.27 -41.41
CA LEU A 99 10.88 1.14 -40.23
C LEU A 99 12.29 0.70 -40.61
N TRP A 100 13.29 1.33 -39.99
CA TRP A 100 14.65 0.83 -39.91
C TRP A 100 15.07 0.61 -38.46
N LEU A 101 15.83 -0.46 -38.23
CA LEU A 101 16.55 -0.73 -36.98
C LEU A 101 18.04 -0.87 -37.30
N ALA A 102 18.90 -0.33 -36.45
CA ALA A 102 20.35 -0.50 -36.56
C ALA A 102 21.01 -0.47 -35.18
N TRP A 103 22.24 -0.96 -35.05
CA TRP A 103 22.99 -0.87 -33.79
C TRP A 103 24.42 -0.35 -33.96
N ARG A 104 24.95 0.18 -32.85
CA ARG A 104 26.37 0.43 -32.61
C ARG A 104 26.69 0.12 -31.15
N TYR A 105 27.92 0.33 -30.69
CA TYR A 105 28.34 -0.01 -29.32
C TYR A 105 27.64 0.81 -28.23
N GLU A 106 27.16 2.00 -28.58
CA GLU A 106 26.58 2.99 -27.68
C GLU A 106 25.04 2.85 -27.59
N TYR A 107 24.37 2.70 -28.74
CA TYR A 107 22.91 2.70 -28.85
C TYR A 107 22.36 1.60 -29.77
N LEU A 108 21.12 1.19 -29.50
CA LEU A 108 20.17 0.65 -30.47
C LEU A 108 19.42 1.83 -31.11
N TYR A 109 19.45 1.94 -32.44
CA TYR A 109 18.82 3.03 -33.19
C TYR A 109 17.55 2.53 -33.89
N LEU A 110 16.54 3.41 -33.94
CA LEU A 110 15.23 3.19 -34.54
C LEU A 110 14.83 4.44 -35.32
N ALA A 111 14.35 4.29 -36.55
CA ALA A 111 13.89 5.39 -37.38
C ALA A 111 12.69 4.99 -38.23
N LEU A 112 11.70 5.88 -38.34
CA LEU A 112 10.45 5.64 -39.07
C LEU A 112 10.05 6.85 -39.92
N ASP A 113 9.65 6.58 -41.17
CA ASP A 113 8.83 7.46 -42.00
C ASP A 113 7.36 7.05 -41.81
N VAL A 114 6.49 7.94 -41.33
CA VAL A 114 5.09 7.66 -41.01
C VAL A 114 4.15 8.54 -41.83
N ALA A 115 3.19 7.90 -42.50
CA ALA A 115 2.03 8.55 -43.11
C ALA A 115 0.80 8.42 -42.19
N ASP A 116 0.11 9.53 -41.95
CA ASP A 116 -0.93 9.76 -40.94
C ASP A 116 -1.79 10.96 -41.40
N ASP A 117 -3.11 10.77 -41.62
CA ASP A 117 -3.99 11.83 -42.12
C ASP A 117 -4.49 12.82 -41.05
N ARG A 118 -4.31 12.54 -39.75
CA ARG A 118 -4.81 13.41 -38.66
C ARG A 118 -4.03 13.32 -37.33
N LEU A 119 -2.71 13.57 -37.36
CA LEU A 119 -1.87 13.68 -36.16
C LEU A 119 -2.50 14.53 -35.04
N ARG A 120 -2.69 13.89 -33.88
CA ARG A 120 -3.23 14.39 -32.63
C ARG A 120 -2.59 13.69 -31.40
N GLN A 121 -1.55 14.31 -30.84
CA GLN A 121 -0.89 13.84 -29.61
C GLN A 121 -0.98 14.89 -28.47
N THR A 122 -2.00 14.79 -27.63
CA THR A 122 -2.25 15.76 -26.53
C THR A 122 -1.74 15.32 -25.15
N GLU A 123 -1.27 14.08 -25.00
CA GLU A 123 -0.88 13.51 -23.70
C GLU A 123 0.63 13.52 -23.51
N ARG A 124 1.07 13.14 -22.31
CA ARG A 124 2.49 13.12 -21.92
C ARG A 124 2.84 11.87 -21.13
N SER A 125 4.12 11.51 -21.19
CA SER A 125 4.74 10.48 -20.36
C SER A 125 3.95 9.16 -20.40
N GLY A 126 3.59 8.55 -19.25
CA GLY A 126 2.82 7.30 -19.19
C GLY A 126 1.41 7.32 -19.81
N ASN A 127 0.92 8.47 -20.29
CA ASN A 127 -0.34 8.59 -21.02
C ASN A 127 -0.17 8.78 -22.54
N MET A 128 1.05 8.92 -23.06
CA MET A 128 1.35 9.13 -24.49
C MET A 128 0.62 8.14 -25.41
N TRP A 129 0.41 6.90 -24.96
CA TRP A 129 -0.23 5.83 -25.73
C TRP A 129 -1.66 6.15 -26.24
N LYS A 130 -2.28 7.22 -25.74
CA LYS A 130 -3.62 7.67 -26.13
C LYS A 130 -3.65 8.65 -27.30
N GLY A 131 -2.51 9.12 -27.79
CA GLY A 131 -2.34 9.90 -29.02
C GLY A 131 -1.40 9.16 -29.98
N ASP A 132 -0.98 9.78 -31.08
CA ASP A 132 -0.06 9.14 -32.04
C ASP A 132 1.34 9.00 -31.45
N HIS A 133 1.93 7.82 -31.66
CA HIS A 133 3.22 7.45 -31.09
C HIS A 133 3.75 6.20 -31.80
N ILE A 134 5.00 5.86 -31.51
CA ILE A 134 5.66 4.63 -31.95
C ILE A 134 6.01 3.81 -30.72
N GLU A 135 5.79 2.49 -30.76
CA GLU A 135 6.20 1.58 -29.70
C GLU A 135 7.32 0.66 -30.16
N LEU A 136 8.42 0.56 -29.40
CA LEU A 136 9.43 -0.50 -29.55
C LEU A 136 9.33 -1.45 -28.37
N TYR A 137 8.94 -2.68 -28.66
CA TYR A 137 9.06 -3.81 -27.75
C TYR A 137 10.37 -4.55 -28.02
N LEU A 138 11.16 -4.77 -26.97
CA LEU A 138 12.49 -5.38 -27.06
C LEU A 138 12.66 -6.43 -25.97
N ASP A 139 13.05 -7.64 -26.33
CA ASP A 139 13.63 -8.62 -25.44
C ASP A 139 15.15 -8.64 -25.61
N ALA A 140 15.87 -8.21 -24.58
CA ALA A 140 17.32 -8.23 -24.51
C ALA A 140 17.86 -9.52 -23.86
N THR A 141 16.99 -10.41 -23.38
CA THR A 141 17.32 -11.73 -22.84
C THR A 141 16.27 -12.77 -23.27
N PRO A 142 16.07 -13.04 -24.57
CA PRO A 142 15.07 -14.01 -25.03
C PRO A 142 15.35 -15.41 -24.48
N ASP A 143 16.59 -15.69 -24.08
CA ASP A 143 16.99 -16.95 -23.45
C ASP A 143 16.65 -17.10 -21.96
N ALA A 144 16.24 -16.01 -21.28
CA ALA A 144 15.64 -16.08 -19.96
C ALA A 144 14.15 -16.45 -20.06
N GLU A 145 13.70 -17.40 -19.23
CA GLU A 145 12.28 -17.80 -19.06
C GLU A 145 11.54 -18.05 -20.41
N PRO A 146 11.74 -19.17 -21.12
CA PRO A 146 11.10 -19.41 -22.44
C PRO A 146 9.57 -19.39 -22.33
N ASP A 147 9.09 -20.05 -21.27
CA ASP A 147 7.68 -20.25 -20.94
C ASP A 147 6.89 -18.94 -20.86
N ARG A 148 7.60 -17.88 -20.44
CA ARG A 148 7.05 -16.60 -20.02
C ARG A 148 6.58 -15.82 -21.24
N LYS A 149 5.28 -15.93 -21.49
CA LYS A 149 4.51 -15.09 -22.40
C LYS A 149 4.51 -13.60 -22.01
N PRO A 150 4.36 -13.15 -20.76
CA PRO A 150 4.39 -11.70 -20.47
C PRO A 150 5.80 -11.09 -20.53
N PHE A 151 5.85 -9.76 -20.67
CA PHE A 151 7.07 -8.98 -20.51
C PHE A 151 7.53 -8.99 -19.04
N GLY A 152 8.83 -9.06 -18.81
CA GLY A 152 9.42 -9.12 -17.47
C GLY A 152 10.88 -8.68 -17.47
N LYS A 153 11.70 -9.22 -16.55
CA LYS A 153 13.12 -8.85 -16.47
C LYS A 153 13.82 -9.19 -17.80
N GLY A 154 14.52 -8.20 -18.35
CA GLY A 154 15.21 -8.28 -19.64
C GLY A 154 14.32 -7.95 -20.85
N GLN A 155 13.04 -7.64 -20.66
CA GLN A 155 12.19 -7.09 -21.70
C GLN A 155 11.78 -5.66 -21.39
N PHE A 156 11.65 -4.90 -22.46
CA PHE A 156 11.44 -3.47 -22.47
C PHE A 156 10.32 -3.12 -23.46
N GLN A 157 9.63 -2.03 -23.19
CA GLN A 157 8.70 -1.39 -24.10
C GLN A 157 8.94 0.10 -24.00
N PHE A 158 9.38 0.70 -25.10
CA PHE A 158 9.56 2.13 -25.24
C PHE A 158 8.38 2.69 -26.03
N GLY A 159 7.84 3.84 -25.60
CA GLY A 159 7.01 4.71 -26.42
C GLY A 159 7.82 5.92 -26.88
N PHE A 160 7.64 6.34 -28.12
CA PHE A 160 8.24 7.54 -28.69
C PHE A 160 7.14 8.44 -29.26
N SER A 161 7.07 9.67 -28.75
CA SER A 161 6.12 10.69 -29.21
C SER A 161 6.78 11.59 -30.27
N PRO A 162 6.08 11.95 -31.36
CA PRO A 162 6.48 13.06 -32.21
C PRO A 162 6.15 14.44 -31.60
N GLY A 163 5.42 14.47 -30.47
CA GLY A 163 4.76 15.68 -29.96
C GLY A 163 3.53 16.07 -30.79
N ASN A 164 2.92 17.21 -30.47
CA ASN A 164 1.82 17.79 -31.29
C ASN A 164 2.31 18.80 -32.34
N PHE A 165 3.61 19.09 -32.38
CA PHE A 165 4.23 20.16 -33.18
C PHE A 165 3.71 21.59 -32.90
N GLU A 166 2.83 21.78 -31.91
CA GLU A 166 2.30 23.08 -31.50
C GLU A 166 3.35 23.96 -30.79
N ARG A 167 3.12 25.28 -30.82
CA ARG A 167 4.06 26.30 -30.31
C ARG A 167 3.33 27.48 -29.68
N THR A 168 2.39 27.20 -28.77
CA THR A 168 1.56 28.21 -28.08
C THR A 168 2.29 28.92 -26.94
N GLY A 169 3.29 28.28 -26.34
CA GLY A 169 4.04 28.77 -25.17
C GLY A 169 3.54 28.27 -23.82
N ASP A 170 2.41 27.54 -23.75
CA ASP A 170 1.93 26.91 -22.50
C ASP A 170 2.51 25.50 -22.36
N ALA A 171 3.25 25.25 -21.27
CA ALA A 171 3.86 23.94 -20.98
C ALA A 171 2.85 22.83 -20.68
N LEU A 172 1.59 23.14 -20.38
CA LEU A 172 0.51 22.16 -20.29
C LEU A 172 -0.02 21.77 -21.67
N PHE A 173 0.06 22.64 -22.68
CA PHE A 173 -0.52 22.44 -24.02
C PHE A 173 0.49 22.02 -25.10
N ASP A 174 1.70 22.60 -25.12
CA ASP A 174 2.73 22.29 -26.13
C ASP A 174 3.39 20.94 -25.82
N VAL A 175 3.18 19.92 -26.63
CA VAL A 175 3.76 18.58 -26.45
C VAL A 175 4.97 18.43 -27.37
N LYS A 176 6.15 18.27 -26.76
CA LYS A 176 7.42 18.04 -27.48
C LYS A 176 7.61 16.55 -27.77
N PRO A 177 8.48 16.18 -28.74
CA PRO A 177 8.96 14.81 -28.83
C PRO A 177 9.54 14.34 -27.49
N GLU A 178 9.13 13.16 -27.03
CA GLU A 178 9.61 12.55 -25.79
C GLU A 178 9.66 11.02 -25.91
N ALA A 179 10.51 10.38 -25.11
CA ALA A 179 10.63 8.93 -25.02
C ALA A 179 10.23 8.46 -23.62
N VAL A 180 9.51 7.35 -23.53
CA VAL A 180 8.94 6.81 -22.29
C VAL A 180 9.22 5.32 -22.20
N MET A 181 9.65 4.85 -21.04
CA MET A 181 9.71 3.41 -20.75
C MET A 181 8.36 2.96 -20.21
N PHE A 182 7.52 2.37 -21.05
CA PHE A 182 6.27 1.75 -20.61
C PHE A 182 6.53 0.44 -19.85
N ARG A 183 7.57 -0.33 -20.22
CA ARG A 183 8.02 -1.52 -19.48
C ARG A 183 9.56 -1.58 -19.46
N PRO A 184 10.21 -1.92 -18.33
CA PRO A 184 9.64 -2.15 -17.01
C PRO A 184 9.06 -0.85 -16.42
N GLU A 185 7.85 -0.94 -15.86
CA GLU A 185 7.10 0.20 -15.34
C GLU A 185 7.88 0.91 -14.23
N GLY A 186 7.97 2.24 -14.28
CA GLY A 186 8.68 3.06 -13.30
C GLY A 186 10.19 3.22 -13.53
N MET A 187 10.77 2.59 -14.55
CA MET A 187 12.09 2.96 -15.08
C MET A 187 11.96 4.23 -15.94
N ALA A 188 12.99 5.09 -15.96
CA ALA A 188 13.04 6.25 -16.85
C ALA A 188 13.65 5.88 -18.21
N ALA A 189 13.29 6.61 -19.28
CA ALA A 189 13.96 6.52 -20.57
C ALA A 189 15.30 7.30 -20.55
N GLU A 190 16.15 7.03 -19.56
CA GLU A 190 17.33 7.85 -19.27
C GLU A 190 18.41 7.69 -20.36
N GLY A 191 18.86 8.83 -20.90
CA GLY A 191 19.83 8.87 -22.01
C GLY A 191 19.25 8.49 -23.39
N VAL A 192 17.95 8.19 -23.49
CA VAL A 192 17.28 7.98 -24.78
C VAL A 192 17.19 9.30 -25.52
N LEU A 193 17.68 9.32 -26.76
CA LEU A 193 17.52 10.45 -27.68
C LEU A 193 16.28 10.22 -28.53
N VAL A 194 15.53 11.29 -28.83
CA VAL A 194 14.39 11.27 -29.75
C VAL A 194 14.26 12.61 -30.45
N ALA A 195 13.96 12.59 -31.75
CA ALA A 195 13.65 13.77 -32.55
C ALA A 195 12.59 13.43 -33.59
N ALA A 196 11.77 14.43 -33.95
CA ALA A 196 10.75 14.26 -34.98
C ALA A 196 10.60 15.52 -35.83
N LYS A 197 10.31 15.34 -37.12
CA LYS A 197 9.98 16.39 -38.09
C LYS A 197 8.66 16.06 -38.75
N ARG A 198 7.78 17.05 -38.91
CA ARG A 198 6.54 16.90 -39.67
C ARG A 198 6.84 16.84 -41.17
N THR A 199 6.24 15.90 -41.88
CA THR A 199 6.39 15.71 -43.34
C THR A 199 5.12 16.16 -44.06
N GLU A 200 5.10 16.08 -45.40
CA GLU A 200 3.89 16.37 -46.20
C GLU A 200 2.75 15.36 -45.97
N LYS A 201 3.03 14.20 -45.36
CA LYS A 201 2.11 13.07 -45.23
C LYS A 201 1.85 12.61 -43.79
N GLY A 202 2.51 13.23 -42.81
CA GLY A 202 2.58 12.73 -41.44
C GLY A 202 3.84 13.24 -40.75
N TYR A 203 4.73 12.34 -40.33
CA TYR A 203 5.97 12.69 -39.63
C TYR A 203 7.09 11.67 -39.83
N ALA A 204 8.33 12.14 -39.72
CA ALA A 204 9.51 11.32 -39.53
C ALA A 204 9.91 11.37 -38.05
N LEU A 205 10.29 10.21 -37.47
CA LEU A 205 10.80 10.12 -36.10
C LEU A 205 12.07 9.26 -36.06
N GLU A 206 13.06 9.74 -35.32
CA GLU A 206 14.30 9.03 -35.00
C GLU A 206 14.45 8.89 -33.49
N ALA A 207 15.01 7.76 -33.04
CA ALA A 207 15.34 7.53 -31.65
C ALA A 207 16.61 6.67 -31.48
N ALA A 208 17.34 6.90 -30.38
CA ALA A 208 18.50 6.10 -29.99
C ALA A 208 18.42 5.71 -28.51
N VAL A 209 18.39 4.40 -28.25
CA VAL A 209 18.24 3.79 -26.92
C VAL A 209 19.60 3.29 -26.41
N PRO A 210 20.12 3.77 -25.26
CA PRO A 210 21.42 3.34 -24.75
C PRO A 210 21.45 1.85 -24.39
N TRP A 211 22.51 1.13 -24.75
CA TRP A 211 22.69 -0.26 -24.31
C TRP A 211 22.86 -0.41 -22.79
N THR A 212 23.35 0.65 -22.13
CA THR A 212 23.43 0.75 -20.67
C THR A 212 22.05 0.74 -20.01
N LEU A 213 21.03 1.34 -20.63
CA LEU A 213 19.67 1.43 -20.10
C LEU A 213 18.97 0.07 -20.08
N VAL A 214 19.21 -0.75 -21.12
CA VAL A 214 18.72 -2.15 -21.19
C VAL A 214 19.63 -3.15 -20.46
N ALA A 215 20.73 -2.67 -19.87
CA ALA A 215 21.70 -3.44 -19.07
C ALA A 215 22.33 -4.65 -19.79
N VAL A 216 22.51 -4.58 -21.11
CA VAL A 216 23.14 -5.63 -21.93
C VAL A 216 24.28 -5.05 -22.75
N LYS A 217 25.39 -5.79 -22.88
CA LYS A 217 26.54 -5.41 -23.71
C LYS A 217 26.30 -5.87 -25.15
N PRO A 218 26.32 -4.98 -26.15
CA PRO A 218 26.06 -5.36 -27.54
C PRO A 218 27.27 -6.11 -28.14
N THR A 219 26.98 -7.24 -28.78
CA THR A 219 27.95 -8.03 -29.56
C THR A 219 27.22 -8.70 -30.74
N VAL A 220 27.91 -8.89 -31.87
CA VAL A 220 27.39 -9.73 -32.96
C VAL A 220 27.02 -11.11 -32.41
N GLY A 221 25.84 -11.61 -32.79
CA GLY A 221 25.30 -12.88 -32.34
C GLY A 221 24.52 -12.84 -31.02
N LEU A 222 24.35 -11.67 -30.37
CA LEU A 222 23.47 -11.50 -29.22
C LEU A 222 22.00 -11.74 -29.62
N PRO A 223 21.33 -12.82 -29.17
CA PRO A 223 19.93 -13.05 -29.51
C PRO A 223 19.04 -12.02 -28.79
N LEU A 224 18.05 -11.54 -29.53
CA LEU A 224 17.02 -10.59 -29.10
C LEU A 224 15.64 -11.09 -29.55
N ALA A 225 14.58 -10.38 -29.19
CA ALA A 225 13.32 -10.45 -29.94
C ALA A 225 12.66 -9.06 -29.97
N VAL A 226 12.03 -8.67 -31.08
CA VAL A 226 11.47 -7.31 -31.26
C VAL A 226 10.07 -7.30 -31.87
N GLU A 227 9.28 -6.30 -31.53
CA GLU A 227 8.04 -5.92 -32.21
C GLU A 227 7.99 -4.39 -32.20
N VAL A 228 7.53 -3.79 -33.30
CA VAL A 228 7.41 -2.33 -33.41
C VAL A 228 6.01 -1.98 -33.88
N GLY A 229 5.36 -1.09 -33.14
CA GLY A 229 4.03 -0.57 -33.42
C GLY A 229 4.06 0.91 -33.81
N VAL A 230 3.13 1.30 -34.67
CA VAL A 230 2.84 2.71 -35.02
C VAL A 230 1.37 2.94 -34.74
N SER A 231 1.09 3.97 -33.93
CA SER A 231 -0.19 4.25 -33.29
C SER A 231 -0.78 5.58 -33.75
N ASP A 232 -2.10 5.66 -33.66
CA ASP A 232 -2.93 6.65 -34.34
C ASP A 232 -4.17 7.01 -33.49
N CYS A 233 -4.50 8.31 -33.46
CA CYS A 233 -5.61 8.89 -32.70
C CYS A 233 -6.45 9.90 -33.52
N ASP A 234 -7.05 9.42 -34.61
CA ASP A 234 -8.07 10.10 -35.43
C ASP A 234 -9.19 10.84 -34.64
N GLY A 235 -9.51 10.41 -33.42
CA GLY A 235 -10.72 10.80 -32.67
C GLY A 235 -10.58 12.08 -31.84
N ASP A 236 -11.71 12.57 -31.30
CA ASP A 236 -11.73 13.70 -30.35
C ASP A 236 -11.70 13.24 -28.87
N GLU A 237 -12.05 11.98 -28.58
CA GLU A 237 -11.67 11.34 -27.30
C GLU A 237 -10.17 11.01 -27.33
N VAL A 238 -9.51 11.06 -26.17
CA VAL A 238 -8.07 10.83 -26.06
C VAL A 238 -7.83 9.38 -25.62
N ARG A 239 -7.59 8.50 -26.59
CA ARG A 239 -7.44 7.03 -26.43
C ARG A 239 -6.80 6.42 -27.69
N GLN A 240 -6.21 5.23 -27.57
CA GLN A 240 -5.75 4.44 -28.73
C GLN A 240 -6.89 4.14 -29.71
N GLU A 241 -6.88 4.74 -30.91
CA GLU A 241 -7.90 4.51 -31.94
C GLU A 241 -7.54 3.36 -32.88
N LYS A 242 -6.34 3.41 -33.48
CA LYS A 242 -5.79 2.44 -34.45
C LYS A 242 -4.31 2.15 -34.11
N MET A 243 -3.79 0.98 -34.48
CA MET A 243 -2.34 0.69 -34.43
C MET A 243 -1.96 -0.41 -35.42
N MET A 244 -0.83 -0.24 -36.10
CA MET A 244 -0.22 -1.25 -36.97
C MET A 244 1.16 -1.69 -36.48
N THR A 245 1.58 -2.92 -36.76
CA THR A 245 2.83 -3.53 -36.24
C THR A 245 3.62 -4.30 -37.30
N ILE A 246 4.88 -4.68 -37.01
CA ILE A 246 5.67 -5.49 -37.97
C ILE A 246 5.13 -6.91 -38.12
N LEU A 247 4.56 -7.52 -37.06
CA LEU A 247 3.83 -8.79 -37.17
C LEU A 247 2.31 -8.61 -37.33
N SER A 248 1.65 -9.57 -37.96
CA SER A 248 0.19 -9.62 -38.18
C SER A 248 -0.57 -10.57 -37.24
N ALA A 249 0.06 -11.03 -36.16
CA ALA A 249 -0.61 -11.80 -35.11
C ALA A 249 -1.66 -10.95 -34.36
N THR A 250 -2.63 -11.57 -33.69
CA THR A 250 -3.61 -10.86 -32.85
C THR A 250 -2.92 -10.01 -31.78
N TRP A 251 -3.40 -8.79 -31.54
CA TRP A 251 -2.76 -7.89 -30.58
C TRP A 251 -2.76 -8.42 -29.15
N GLY A 252 -1.65 -8.18 -28.45
CA GLY A 252 -1.44 -8.56 -27.06
C GLY A 252 0.02 -8.38 -26.67
N HIS A 253 0.26 -7.87 -25.45
CA HIS A 253 1.60 -7.61 -24.93
C HIS A 253 2.31 -8.91 -24.47
N THR A 254 2.66 -9.77 -25.43
CA THR A 254 3.29 -11.07 -25.17
C THR A 254 4.61 -11.23 -25.92
N ARG A 255 5.63 -11.78 -25.25
CA ARG A 255 6.92 -12.19 -25.81
C ARG A 255 6.78 -13.26 -26.90
N GLY A 256 5.71 -14.05 -26.84
CA GLY A 256 5.33 -14.95 -27.94
C GLY A 256 4.85 -14.23 -29.22
N ARG A 257 4.81 -12.89 -29.20
CA ARG A 257 4.50 -11.99 -30.30
C ARG A 257 5.65 -10.98 -30.55
N LEU A 258 6.85 -11.29 -30.06
CA LEU A 258 8.09 -10.67 -30.52
C LEU A 258 8.67 -11.51 -31.65
N ALA A 259 9.07 -10.88 -32.76
CA ALA A 259 9.86 -11.52 -33.79
C ALA A 259 11.24 -11.88 -33.23
N PRO A 260 11.72 -13.13 -33.32
CA PRO A 260 13.10 -13.46 -33.01
C PRO A 260 14.05 -12.54 -33.78
N ALA A 261 15.10 -12.06 -33.13
CA ALA A 261 16.04 -11.09 -33.70
C ALA A 261 17.46 -11.31 -33.19
N VAL A 262 18.45 -10.66 -33.79
CA VAL A 262 19.84 -10.73 -33.35
C VAL A 262 20.66 -9.55 -33.84
N LEU A 263 21.61 -9.10 -33.03
CA LEU A 263 22.63 -8.15 -33.48
C LEU A 263 23.54 -8.81 -34.50
N SER A 264 23.58 -8.24 -35.71
CA SER A 264 24.29 -8.80 -36.86
C SER A 264 25.39 -7.85 -37.37
N PRO A 265 26.30 -8.29 -38.26
CA PRO A 265 27.22 -7.39 -38.94
C PRO A 265 26.46 -6.37 -39.82
N ALA A 266 27.17 -5.49 -40.52
CA ALA A 266 26.56 -4.51 -41.43
C ALA A 266 25.78 -5.13 -42.61
N ASP A 267 25.79 -6.46 -42.78
CA ASP A 267 25.10 -7.21 -43.85
C ASP A 267 23.87 -8.03 -43.39
N GLY A 268 23.53 -8.07 -42.09
CA GLY A 268 22.20 -8.48 -41.63
C GLY A 268 21.90 -9.97 -41.27
N LYS A 269 22.86 -10.81 -40.80
CA LYS A 269 22.71 -12.31 -40.66
C LYS A 269 22.96 -12.91 -39.22
N ALA A 270 22.59 -14.19 -38.92
CA ALA A 270 22.11 -14.66 -37.57
C ALA A 270 22.48 -16.10 -36.95
N PRO A 271 22.20 -16.41 -35.61
CA PRO A 271 22.35 -17.72 -34.86
C PRO A 271 21.18 -18.18 -33.85
N ALA A 272 21.35 -19.20 -32.93
CA ALA A 272 20.31 -19.77 -31.99
C ALA A 272 20.79 -20.53 -30.65
N VAL A 273 19.89 -20.94 -29.70
CA VAL A 273 20.12 -21.46 -28.27
C VAL A 273 19.07 -22.51 -27.70
N ALA A 274 19.21 -23.16 -26.49
CA ALA A 274 18.37 -24.29 -25.89
C ALA A 274 18.19 -24.38 -24.31
N ARG A 275 17.22 -25.19 -23.71
CA ARG A 275 16.66 -25.03 -22.28
C ARG A 275 16.25 -26.28 -21.36
N GLY A 276 15.11 -26.29 -20.57
CA GLY A 276 14.93 -26.92 -19.18
C GLY A 276 13.67 -27.77 -18.70
N PHE A 277 13.15 -27.65 -17.43
CA PHE A 277 12.39 -28.66 -16.57
C PHE A 277 10.99 -28.27 -15.91
N ASP A 278 10.26 -29.17 -15.17
CA ASP A 278 8.83 -29.05 -14.65
C ASP A 278 8.45 -29.70 -13.24
N VAL A 279 7.34 -29.28 -12.58
CA VAL A 279 6.62 -29.93 -11.42
C VAL A 279 5.07 -29.97 -11.55
N LEU A 280 4.40 -28.84 -11.82
CA LEU A 280 2.94 -28.75 -12.04
C LEU A 280 2.62 -27.66 -13.07
N LYS A 281 1.60 -27.88 -13.92
CA LYS A 281 1.21 -26.87 -14.93
C LYS A 281 0.08 -25.95 -14.46
N SER A 282 -0.95 -26.52 -13.85
CA SER A 282 -2.05 -25.79 -13.21
C SER A 282 -2.69 -26.65 -12.12
N LEU A 283 -3.21 -26.03 -11.07
CA LEU A 283 -3.96 -26.69 -10.00
C LEU A 283 -5.03 -25.75 -9.43
N GLU A 284 -6.24 -26.23 -9.27
CA GLU A 284 -7.32 -25.53 -8.55
C GLU A 284 -7.64 -26.25 -7.22
N VAL A 285 -7.68 -25.49 -6.14
CA VAL A 285 -7.98 -25.98 -4.79
C VAL A 285 -9.12 -25.16 -4.18
N ASN A 286 -10.30 -25.77 -4.06
CA ASN A 286 -11.46 -25.18 -3.38
C ASN A 286 -11.20 -24.99 -1.87
N VAL A 287 -11.92 -24.07 -1.23
CA VAL A 287 -11.69 -23.66 0.18
C VAL A 287 -11.76 -24.86 1.14
N GLY A 288 -10.76 -25.00 2.01
CA GLY A 288 -10.57 -26.14 2.91
C GLY A 288 -10.02 -27.41 2.24
N GLY A 289 -9.91 -27.42 0.91
CA GLY A 289 -9.36 -28.53 0.14
C GLY A 289 -7.84 -28.66 0.29
N LYS A 290 -7.37 -29.90 0.14
CA LYS A 290 -5.95 -30.25 0.08
C LYS A 290 -5.69 -31.12 -1.15
N GLN A 291 -4.56 -30.91 -1.80
CA GLN A 291 -4.13 -31.68 -2.97
C GLN A 291 -2.67 -32.11 -2.79
N GLN A 292 -2.35 -33.35 -3.15
CA GLN A 292 -1.01 -33.91 -3.02
C GLN A 292 -0.43 -34.21 -4.41
N LEU A 293 0.74 -33.64 -4.67
CA LEU A 293 1.51 -33.81 -5.90
C LEU A 293 2.77 -34.63 -5.61
N THR A 294 3.16 -35.47 -6.56
CA THR A 294 4.43 -36.20 -6.54
C THR A 294 5.24 -35.89 -7.78
N PHE A 295 6.56 -35.76 -7.62
CA PHE A 295 7.48 -35.42 -8.70
C PHE A 295 8.87 -36.02 -8.40
N THR A 296 9.73 -36.09 -9.43
CA THR A 296 11.10 -36.61 -9.30
C THR A 296 12.13 -35.54 -9.66
N THR A 297 13.26 -35.55 -8.94
CA THR A 297 14.40 -34.65 -9.18
C THR A 297 15.73 -35.39 -9.03
N PRO A 298 16.76 -35.05 -9.82
CA PRO A 298 18.12 -35.44 -9.47
C PRO A 298 18.54 -34.72 -8.17
N ARG A 299 19.64 -35.16 -7.55
CA ARG A 299 20.28 -34.43 -6.46
C ARG A 299 20.62 -32.99 -6.89
N THR A 300 20.39 -32.03 -6.00
CA THR A 300 20.83 -30.63 -6.17
C THR A 300 22.33 -30.59 -6.52
N PRO A 301 22.72 -30.03 -7.69
CA PRO A 301 24.13 -29.99 -8.09
C PRO A 301 25.00 -29.20 -7.10
N GLU A 302 26.27 -29.56 -7.03
CA GLU A 302 27.23 -28.82 -6.20
C GLU A 302 27.36 -27.36 -6.67
N GLY A 303 27.44 -26.42 -5.73
CA GLY A 303 27.42 -24.99 -6.03
C GLY A 303 26.09 -24.46 -6.59
N ARG A 304 24.98 -25.21 -6.48
CA ARG A 304 23.62 -24.77 -6.83
C ARG A 304 22.68 -24.84 -5.62
N GLU A 305 21.62 -24.02 -5.65
CA GLU A 305 20.47 -24.19 -4.76
C GLU A 305 19.24 -24.65 -5.54
N ALA A 306 18.42 -25.49 -4.90
CA ALA A 306 17.13 -25.89 -5.45
C ALA A 306 16.02 -24.93 -5.00
N VAL A 307 15.35 -24.35 -5.99
CA VAL A 307 14.23 -23.41 -5.79
C VAL A 307 12.96 -24.03 -6.36
N LEU A 308 11.91 -24.09 -5.54
CA LEU A 308 10.54 -24.31 -5.99
C LEU A 308 9.99 -22.96 -6.46
N THR A 309 9.85 -22.77 -7.76
CA THR A 309 9.12 -21.63 -8.35
C THR A 309 7.69 -22.07 -8.64
N LEU A 310 6.69 -21.24 -8.35
CA LEU A 310 5.30 -21.41 -8.75
C LEU A 310 4.55 -20.08 -8.77
N GLN A 311 3.41 -20.01 -9.43
CA GLN A 311 2.46 -18.90 -9.35
C GLN A 311 1.24 -19.30 -8.50
N ALA A 312 0.65 -18.36 -7.76
CA ALA A 312 -0.57 -18.57 -6.98
C ALA A 312 -1.45 -17.30 -6.94
N ARG A 313 -2.78 -17.46 -7.10
CA ARG A 313 -3.80 -16.40 -6.98
C ARG A 313 -5.10 -16.96 -6.38
N LEU A 314 -5.98 -16.08 -5.91
CA LEU A 314 -7.36 -16.41 -5.58
C LEU A 314 -8.29 -15.98 -6.70
N ALA A 315 -9.16 -16.89 -7.13
CA ALA A 315 -10.08 -16.65 -8.24
C ALA A 315 -11.03 -15.48 -7.94
N HIS A 316 -10.89 -14.39 -8.70
CA HIS A 316 -11.71 -13.18 -8.58
C HIS A 316 -11.77 -12.44 -9.93
N GLU A 317 -12.76 -11.58 -10.15
CA GLU A 317 -12.99 -10.88 -11.43
C GLU A 317 -11.96 -9.78 -11.76
N LYS A 318 -11.31 -9.21 -10.73
CA LYS A 318 -10.34 -8.10 -10.82
C LYS A 318 -9.41 -8.10 -9.59
N PRO A 319 -8.25 -7.42 -9.61
CA PRO A 319 -7.44 -7.17 -8.42
C PRO A 319 -8.27 -6.59 -7.27
N ALA A 320 -8.35 -7.29 -6.14
CA ALA A 320 -9.26 -6.94 -5.03
C ALA A 320 -8.67 -7.11 -3.62
N GLY A 321 -7.35 -7.08 -3.49
CA GLY A 321 -6.63 -7.28 -2.22
C GLY A 321 -6.07 -8.69 -2.08
N TYR A 322 -5.85 -9.16 -0.85
CA TYR A 322 -5.16 -10.42 -0.55
C TYR A 322 -5.52 -10.97 0.84
N THR A 323 -5.27 -12.27 1.09
CA THR A 323 -5.47 -12.92 2.41
C THR A 323 -4.52 -14.10 2.68
N ASP A 324 -4.43 -14.59 3.92
CA ASP A 324 -3.59 -15.73 4.36
C ASP A 324 -4.16 -17.09 3.91
N ALA A 325 -3.91 -17.43 2.64
CA ALA A 325 -4.67 -18.44 1.90
C ALA A 325 -3.91 -19.74 1.54
N MET A 326 -2.67 -19.65 1.06
CA MET A 326 -1.96 -20.83 0.54
C MET A 326 -1.04 -21.41 1.61
N ARG A 327 -1.23 -22.68 1.97
CA ARG A 327 -0.22 -23.46 2.71
C ARG A 327 0.42 -24.47 1.76
N LEU A 328 1.75 -24.59 1.89
CA LEU A 328 2.57 -25.56 1.16
C LEU A 328 3.31 -26.44 2.17
N ILE A 329 3.33 -27.75 1.95
CA ILE A 329 4.03 -28.73 2.80
C ILE A 329 4.86 -29.63 1.89
N LEU A 330 6.19 -29.52 1.95
CA LEU A 330 7.11 -30.32 1.15
C LEU A 330 7.71 -31.44 2.01
N ASN A 331 7.56 -32.69 1.57
CA ASN A 331 8.08 -33.89 2.24
C ASN A 331 7.72 -34.01 3.74
N GLY A 332 6.59 -33.40 4.15
CA GLY A 332 6.09 -33.36 5.54
C GLY A 332 6.37 -32.06 6.29
N THR A 333 7.21 -31.17 5.76
CA THR A 333 7.59 -29.89 6.40
C THR A 333 6.80 -28.72 5.80
N PRO A 334 6.03 -27.94 6.60
CA PRO A 334 5.40 -26.71 6.13
C PRO A 334 6.43 -25.67 5.67
N LEU A 335 6.11 -24.91 4.62
CA LEU A 335 6.93 -23.81 4.12
C LEU A 335 6.42 -22.47 4.65
N ASP A 336 7.33 -21.52 4.85
CA ASP A 336 7.04 -20.19 5.39
C ASP A 336 7.70 -19.06 4.56
N ALA A 337 7.48 -17.82 4.97
CA ALA A 337 8.06 -16.65 4.32
C ALA A 337 9.58 -16.51 4.49
N ASN A 338 10.23 -17.21 5.44
CA ASN A 338 11.69 -17.17 5.61
C ASN A 338 12.39 -17.91 4.46
N ARG A 339 11.66 -18.74 3.69
CA ARG A 339 12.15 -19.46 2.50
C ARG A 339 12.04 -18.68 1.19
N LEU A 340 11.40 -17.52 1.16
CA LEU A 340 11.26 -16.71 -0.05
C LEU A 340 12.63 -16.21 -0.56
N VAL A 341 12.90 -16.40 -1.85
CA VAL A 341 14.10 -15.85 -2.53
C VAL A 341 13.78 -14.75 -3.54
N ASN A 342 12.52 -14.62 -3.98
CA ASN A 342 12.08 -13.54 -4.89
C ASN A 342 11.51 -12.30 -4.18
N LYS A 343 11.34 -12.37 -2.85
CA LYS A 343 10.73 -11.36 -1.97
C LYS A 343 11.30 -11.49 -0.57
N LYS A 344 11.16 -10.42 0.21
CA LYS A 344 11.21 -10.44 1.67
C LYS A 344 9.92 -11.03 2.27
N PRO A 345 9.91 -11.42 3.55
CA PRO A 345 8.69 -11.74 4.29
C PRO A 345 7.67 -10.58 4.38
N THR A 346 8.07 -9.37 4.02
CA THR A 346 7.25 -8.16 4.01
C THR A 346 7.79 -7.22 2.94
N GLU A 347 6.94 -6.78 2.01
CA GLU A 347 7.29 -5.91 0.88
C GLU A 347 6.51 -4.59 0.91
N GLU A 348 7.08 -3.54 0.33
CA GLU A 348 6.41 -2.25 0.13
C GLU A 348 5.66 -2.25 -1.21
N ARG A 349 4.46 -1.68 -1.23
CA ARG A 349 3.60 -1.52 -2.41
C ARG A 349 3.80 -0.17 -3.08
N VAL A 350 3.39 -0.02 -4.34
CA VAL A 350 3.54 1.24 -5.08
C VAL A 350 2.91 2.44 -4.36
N ASP A 351 1.77 2.25 -3.68
CA ASP A 351 1.09 3.26 -2.85
C ASP A 351 1.81 3.61 -1.51
N GLY A 352 2.96 3.00 -1.25
CA GLY A 352 3.74 3.19 -0.02
C GLY A 352 3.21 2.40 1.17
N LYS A 353 2.13 1.63 1.02
CA LYS A 353 1.68 0.72 2.08
C LYS A 353 2.48 -0.57 2.09
N THR A 354 2.47 -1.26 3.22
CA THR A 354 3.24 -2.49 3.42
C THR A 354 2.36 -3.75 3.30
N LYS A 355 2.88 -4.83 2.71
CA LYS A 355 2.23 -6.15 2.61
C LYS A 355 3.13 -7.23 3.18
N SER A 356 2.68 -7.93 4.22
CA SER A 356 3.30 -9.18 4.66
C SER A 356 3.04 -10.28 3.62
N MET A 357 4.02 -11.14 3.36
CA MET A 357 3.90 -12.22 2.36
C MET A 357 3.45 -13.57 2.95
N ALA A 358 3.36 -13.67 4.27
CA ALA A 358 2.72 -14.78 4.97
C ALA A 358 2.19 -14.35 6.36
N ALA A 359 1.38 -15.22 6.96
CA ALA A 359 0.97 -15.17 8.35
C ALA A 359 1.20 -16.56 9.00
N GLY A 360 2.39 -16.77 9.56
CA GLY A 360 2.87 -18.10 9.94
C GLY A 360 3.10 -19.00 8.70
N ASP A 361 2.54 -20.20 8.72
CA ASP A 361 2.67 -21.22 7.65
C ASP A 361 1.71 -21.04 6.45
N ARG A 362 1.19 -19.82 6.28
CA ARG A 362 0.19 -19.46 5.26
C ARG A 362 0.67 -18.26 4.46
N PHE A 363 0.99 -18.47 3.19
CA PHE A 363 1.34 -17.41 2.26
C PHE A 363 0.13 -16.52 1.93
N THR A 364 0.41 -15.22 1.81
CA THR A 364 -0.56 -14.18 1.48
C THR A 364 -0.75 -14.11 -0.02
N VAL A 365 -1.96 -14.40 -0.50
CA VAL A 365 -2.28 -14.55 -1.93
C VAL A 365 -3.35 -13.55 -2.35
N ASP A 366 -3.19 -12.96 -3.54
CA ASP A 366 -4.03 -11.90 -4.08
C ASP A 366 -5.28 -12.41 -4.80
N TYR A 367 -6.40 -11.70 -4.61
CA TYR A 367 -7.63 -11.86 -5.39
C TYR A 367 -7.43 -11.25 -6.77
N SER A 368 -7.47 -12.08 -7.83
CA SER A 368 -7.09 -11.65 -9.18
C SER A 368 -7.67 -12.57 -10.28
N PRO A 369 -7.98 -12.04 -11.49
CA PRO A 369 -8.41 -12.84 -12.64
C PRO A 369 -7.28 -13.67 -13.25
N ASP A 370 -6.03 -13.22 -13.08
CA ASP A 370 -4.81 -13.83 -13.61
C ASP A 370 -3.63 -13.61 -12.63
N PHE A 371 -2.41 -14.00 -13.01
CA PHE A 371 -1.22 -13.92 -12.13
C PHE A 371 -0.39 -12.63 -12.28
N GLU A 372 -0.80 -11.67 -13.12
CA GLU A 372 -0.08 -10.43 -13.45
C GLU A 372 -0.85 -9.15 -13.11
N SER A 373 -2.17 -9.18 -13.17
CA SER A 373 -3.04 -8.03 -12.91
C SER A 373 -2.81 -7.33 -11.55
N PRO A 374 -2.36 -8.00 -10.46
CA PRO A 374 -1.98 -7.32 -9.22
C PRO A 374 -0.71 -6.46 -9.37
N ASP A 375 0.25 -6.89 -10.20
CA ASP A 375 1.54 -6.21 -10.40
C ASP A 375 1.43 -4.91 -11.20
N LYS A 376 0.32 -4.73 -11.92
CA LYS A 376 -0.02 -3.52 -12.68
C LYS A 376 -1.04 -2.64 -11.93
N HIS A 377 -1.46 -3.04 -10.73
CA HIS A 377 -2.52 -2.35 -10.00
C HIS A 377 -1.97 -1.22 -9.10
N PRO A 378 -2.42 0.04 -9.24
CA PRO A 378 -1.83 1.22 -8.58
C PRO A 378 -1.95 1.25 -7.04
N VAL A 379 -2.55 0.22 -6.44
CA VAL A 379 -2.67 0.03 -4.97
C VAL A 379 -2.16 -1.34 -4.51
N TYR A 380 -2.07 -2.36 -5.37
CA TYR A 380 -1.72 -3.73 -4.96
C TYR A 380 -0.35 -4.20 -5.46
N ALA A 381 0.19 -3.55 -6.50
CA ALA A 381 1.51 -3.85 -7.04
C ALA A 381 2.60 -3.66 -5.96
N LEU A 382 3.53 -4.61 -5.90
CA LEU A 382 4.73 -4.50 -5.08
C LEU A 382 5.73 -3.56 -5.77
N ARG A 383 6.51 -2.80 -5.00
CA ARG A 383 7.67 -2.06 -5.54
C ARG A 383 8.80 -2.98 -5.99
N ARG A 384 8.80 -4.23 -5.51
CA ARG A 384 9.82 -5.26 -5.78
C ARG A 384 9.17 -6.65 -5.82
N GLY A 385 9.48 -7.41 -6.86
CA GLY A 385 8.94 -8.76 -7.07
C GLY A 385 7.50 -8.79 -7.61
N ARG A 386 7.10 -9.94 -8.17
CA ARG A 386 5.74 -10.19 -8.71
C ARG A 386 4.83 -10.78 -7.64
N ALA A 387 3.71 -10.14 -7.30
CA ALA A 387 2.83 -10.48 -6.17
C ALA A 387 2.41 -11.95 -6.13
N CYS A 388 1.96 -12.50 -7.26
CA CYS A 388 1.50 -13.88 -7.39
C CYS A 388 2.62 -14.93 -7.56
N LEU A 389 3.90 -14.54 -7.71
CA LEU A 389 5.00 -15.48 -7.90
C LEU A 389 5.63 -15.89 -6.56
N PHE A 390 5.89 -17.18 -6.35
CA PHE A 390 6.53 -17.70 -5.14
C PHE A 390 7.75 -18.53 -5.52
N ASP A 391 8.94 -18.00 -5.23
CA ASP A 391 10.21 -18.70 -5.37
C ASP A 391 10.69 -19.06 -3.96
N LEU A 392 10.75 -20.35 -3.66
CA LEU A 392 11.01 -20.88 -2.31
C LEU A 392 12.25 -21.76 -2.29
N ARG A 393 13.19 -21.45 -1.39
CA ARG A 393 14.36 -22.29 -1.12
C ARG A 393 13.92 -23.62 -0.48
N VAL A 394 14.22 -24.71 -1.16
CA VAL A 394 13.79 -26.08 -0.78
C VAL A 394 14.92 -27.11 -0.77
N GLY A 395 16.17 -26.71 -1.04
CA GLY A 395 17.31 -27.64 -1.16
C GLY A 395 17.65 -28.46 0.10
N ASP A 396 17.19 -28.03 1.27
CA ASP A 396 17.27 -28.74 2.55
C ASP A 396 16.13 -29.75 2.79
N LEU A 397 15.04 -29.64 2.01
CA LEU A 397 13.85 -30.49 2.08
C LEU A 397 13.71 -31.43 0.87
N LEU A 398 14.33 -31.08 -0.26
CA LEU A 398 14.28 -31.81 -1.52
C LEU A 398 15.17 -33.06 -1.47
N LYS A 399 14.62 -34.19 -1.92
CA LYS A 399 15.30 -35.49 -1.98
C LYS A 399 15.73 -35.79 -3.41
N GLU A 400 16.78 -36.58 -3.55
CA GLU A 400 17.08 -37.26 -4.82
C GLU A 400 16.02 -38.34 -5.07
N GLY A 401 15.53 -38.44 -6.30
CA GLY A 401 14.39 -39.29 -6.63
C GLY A 401 13.06 -38.63 -6.26
N ALA A 402 12.18 -39.36 -5.56
CA ALA A 402 10.78 -39.00 -5.38
C ALA A 402 10.54 -37.99 -4.23
N ASN A 403 9.69 -37.00 -4.51
CA ASN A 403 9.29 -35.93 -3.60
C ASN A 403 7.77 -35.74 -3.59
N THR A 404 7.24 -35.25 -2.48
CA THR A 404 5.81 -35.00 -2.27
C THR A 404 5.55 -33.56 -1.83
N LEU A 405 4.72 -32.82 -2.58
CA LEU A 405 4.25 -31.48 -2.23
C LEU A 405 2.74 -31.51 -1.96
N VAL A 406 2.31 -31.10 -0.78
CA VAL A 406 0.90 -30.87 -0.45
C VAL A 406 0.58 -29.38 -0.54
N VAL A 407 -0.51 -29.06 -1.21
CA VAL A 407 -1.08 -27.71 -1.35
C VAL A 407 -2.43 -27.67 -0.63
N GLU A 408 -2.64 -26.69 0.25
CA GLU A 408 -3.89 -26.49 0.99
C GLU A 408 -4.43 -25.08 0.77
N ASN A 409 -5.71 -24.97 0.43
CA ASN A 409 -6.46 -23.71 0.47
C ASN A 409 -6.97 -23.50 1.91
N ALA A 410 -6.18 -22.79 2.69
CA ALA A 410 -6.37 -22.57 4.12
C ALA A 410 -7.28 -21.37 4.46
N ILE A 411 -7.96 -20.77 3.46
CA ILE A 411 -8.85 -19.60 3.60
C ILE A 411 -9.88 -19.79 4.71
N ARG A 412 -10.19 -18.70 5.43
CA ARG A 412 -11.21 -18.69 6.49
C ARG A 412 -12.60 -18.39 5.93
N SER A 413 -13.60 -19.12 6.41
CA SER A 413 -15.02 -18.79 6.23
C SER A 413 -15.29 -17.34 6.67
N PRO A 414 -16.12 -16.55 5.95
CA PRO A 414 -17.06 -16.95 4.89
C PRO A 414 -16.53 -16.79 3.46
N MET A 415 -15.22 -16.66 3.26
CA MET A 415 -14.64 -16.49 1.91
C MET A 415 -14.67 -17.83 1.14
N THR A 416 -15.00 -17.79 -0.15
CA THR A 416 -15.29 -18.97 -0.99
C THR A 416 -14.36 -19.15 -2.20
N ASN A 417 -13.41 -18.23 -2.41
CA ASN A 417 -12.57 -18.19 -3.61
C ASN A 417 -11.64 -19.42 -3.70
N ALA A 418 -11.64 -20.08 -4.85
CA ALA A 418 -10.67 -21.13 -5.15
C ALA A 418 -9.25 -20.57 -5.25
N LEU A 419 -8.28 -21.34 -4.74
CA LEU A 419 -6.85 -21.06 -4.87
C LEU A 419 -6.36 -21.71 -6.17
N ILE A 420 -5.86 -20.89 -7.09
CA ILE A 420 -5.35 -21.33 -8.38
C ILE A 420 -3.82 -21.23 -8.35
N LEU A 421 -3.13 -22.30 -8.71
CA LEU A 421 -1.68 -22.34 -8.89
C LEU A 421 -1.32 -22.61 -10.35
N GLY A 422 -0.15 -22.15 -10.79
CA GLY A 422 0.38 -22.37 -12.14
C GLY A 422 1.90 -22.46 -12.17
N ASP A 423 2.46 -22.96 -13.28
CA ASP A 423 3.89 -22.95 -13.61
C ASP A 423 4.85 -23.37 -12.46
N GLY A 424 4.50 -24.45 -11.75
CA GLY A 424 5.34 -24.99 -10.70
C GLY A 424 6.52 -25.77 -11.28
N ARG A 425 7.76 -25.43 -10.90
CA ARG A 425 9.01 -26.07 -11.37
C ARG A 425 10.05 -26.14 -10.24
N ILE A 426 10.99 -27.09 -10.35
CA ILE A 426 12.26 -27.05 -9.58
C ILE A 426 13.36 -26.51 -10.49
N GLU A 427 14.07 -25.49 -10.03
CA GLU A 427 15.21 -24.90 -10.73
C GLU A 427 16.49 -24.98 -9.88
N PHE A 428 17.61 -25.34 -10.53
CA PHE A 428 18.94 -25.37 -9.91
C PHE A 428 19.71 -24.09 -10.21
N ARG A 429 19.46 -23.07 -9.40
CA ARG A 429 20.03 -21.72 -9.57
C ARG A 429 21.41 -21.62 -8.93
N VAL A 430 22.23 -20.68 -9.38
CA VAL A 430 23.39 -20.23 -8.57
C VAL A 430 22.79 -19.67 -7.26
N PRO A 431 23.29 -20.05 -6.08
CA PRO A 431 22.72 -19.61 -4.82
C PRO A 431 22.66 -18.08 -4.77
N ALA A 432 21.47 -17.54 -4.55
CA ALA A 432 21.34 -16.14 -4.17
C ALA A 432 22.10 -15.95 -2.85
N GLU A 433 23.02 -14.98 -2.80
CA GLU A 433 23.77 -14.68 -1.59
C GLU A 433 22.79 -14.53 -0.43
N GLN A 434 22.96 -15.35 0.62
CA GLN A 434 22.22 -15.13 1.85
C GLN A 434 22.66 -13.78 2.39
N VAL A 435 21.75 -12.80 2.36
CA VAL A 435 21.93 -11.52 3.02
C VAL A 435 22.14 -11.82 4.50
N LYS A 436 23.40 -11.84 4.92
CA LYS A 436 23.76 -12.00 6.32
C LYS A 436 23.11 -10.88 7.11
N LYS A 437 22.50 -11.22 8.24
CA LYS A 437 21.98 -10.22 9.19
C LYS A 437 23.06 -9.17 9.44
N ARG A 438 22.72 -7.88 9.30
CA ARG A 438 23.68 -6.80 9.51
C ARG A 438 24.29 -6.91 10.91
N GLU A 439 25.60 -7.11 10.97
CA GLU A 439 26.34 -7.14 12.23
C GLU A 439 26.25 -5.78 12.96
N ALA A 440 26.57 -5.77 14.25
CA ALA A 440 26.63 -4.53 15.02
C ALA A 440 27.75 -3.62 14.47
N PRO A 441 27.48 -2.34 14.17
CA PRO A 441 28.46 -1.46 13.55
C PRO A 441 29.65 -1.20 14.49
N THR A 442 30.87 -1.23 13.94
CA THR A 442 32.13 -1.00 14.67
C THR A 442 32.66 0.44 14.55
N GLY A 443 32.21 1.19 13.54
CA GLY A 443 32.66 2.57 13.27
C GLY A 443 32.03 3.65 14.17
N PRO A 444 32.16 4.93 13.78
CA PRO A 444 31.48 6.05 14.42
C PRO A 444 29.96 5.88 14.45
N LEU A 445 29.29 6.46 15.45
CA LEU A 445 27.85 6.39 15.64
C LEU A 445 27.21 7.78 15.63
N PRO A 446 26.02 7.96 15.05
CA PRO A 446 25.26 9.21 15.16
C PRO A 446 24.75 9.40 16.59
N ALA A 447 24.67 10.66 17.04
CA ALA A 447 24.09 11.01 18.34
C ALA A 447 22.60 11.37 18.22
N PHE A 448 21.81 10.91 19.18
CA PHE A 448 20.36 11.09 19.24
C PHE A 448 19.97 11.67 20.60
N THR A 449 19.50 12.92 20.59
CA THR A 449 19.01 13.65 21.76
C THR A 449 17.85 14.55 21.33
N PRO A 450 16.84 14.80 22.20
CA PRO A 450 15.79 15.77 21.92
C PRO A 450 16.36 17.13 21.49
N ALA A 451 15.80 17.74 20.44
CA ALA A 451 16.17 19.09 20.08
C ALA A 451 15.77 20.07 21.20
N ALA A 452 16.73 20.87 21.68
CA ALA A 452 16.50 21.89 22.71
C ALA A 452 16.03 23.25 22.13
N SER A 453 15.90 23.38 20.80
CA SER A 453 15.50 24.60 20.12
C SER A 453 14.58 24.30 18.94
N PHE A 454 13.43 24.97 18.90
CA PHE A 454 12.36 24.83 17.90
C PHE A 454 12.15 26.15 17.17
N LYS A 455 13.24 26.69 16.59
CA LYS A 455 13.24 27.98 15.86
C LYS A 455 13.85 27.80 14.50
N VAL A 456 13.05 28.02 13.46
CA VAL A 456 13.51 28.21 12.08
C VAL A 456 13.67 29.70 11.85
N THR A 457 14.76 30.12 11.20
CA THR A 457 14.91 31.51 10.73
C THR A 457 14.32 31.60 9.31
N TYR A 458 13.26 32.37 9.16
CA TYR A 458 12.53 32.54 7.90
C TYR A 458 11.97 33.97 7.77
N THR A 459 11.61 34.35 6.55
CA THR A 459 10.85 35.58 6.28
C THR A 459 9.58 35.24 5.51
N VAL A 460 8.49 35.94 5.84
CA VAL A 460 7.20 35.84 5.13
C VAL A 460 6.90 37.20 4.51
N GLN A 461 6.65 37.22 3.21
CA GLN A 461 6.20 38.41 2.48
C GLN A 461 4.84 38.13 1.86
N GLN A 462 3.84 38.96 2.18
CA GLN A 462 2.56 38.95 1.48
C GLN A 462 2.72 39.60 0.11
N GLN A 463 2.17 38.95 -0.91
CA GLN A 463 2.19 39.40 -2.30
C GLN A 463 0.77 39.76 -2.77
N ALA A 464 0.64 40.15 -4.05
CA ALA A 464 -0.65 40.29 -4.70
C ALA A 464 -1.48 38.98 -4.61
N ASP A 465 -2.79 39.08 -4.84
CA ASP A 465 -3.72 37.95 -4.84
C ASP A 465 -3.70 37.08 -3.55
N ASN A 466 -3.37 37.67 -2.40
CA ASN A 466 -3.17 36.97 -1.11
C ASN A 466 -2.09 35.88 -1.11
N ALA A 467 -1.24 35.81 -2.14
CA ALA A 467 -0.12 34.88 -2.20
C ALA A 467 0.93 35.21 -1.12
N LEU A 468 1.71 34.22 -0.71
CA LEU A 468 2.79 34.37 0.27
C LEU A 468 4.10 33.88 -0.32
N ALA A 469 5.17 34.66 -0.18
CA ALA A 469 6.53 34.18 -0.38
C ALA A 469 7.18 33.87 0.98
N VAL A 470 7.64 32.64 1.15
CA VAL A 470 8.30 32.16 2.38
C VAL A 470 9.74 31.83 2.04
N THR A 471 10.70 32.52 2.65
CA THR A 471 12.14 32.31 2.40
C THR A 471 12.85 31.80 3.64
N PHE A 472 13.52 30.66 3.53
CA PHE A 472 14.30 30.01 4.59
C PHE A 472 15.34 29.05 4.01
N GLY A 473 16.44 28.77 4.72
CA GLY A 473 17.49 27.86 4.24
C GLY A 473 18.22 28.28 2.94
N GLY A 474 18.04 29.54 2.50
CA GLY A 474 18.51 30.03 1.19
C GLY A 474 17.58 29.70 0.01
N GLU A 475 16.35 29.27 0.27
CA GLU A 475 15.34 28.93 -0.74
C GLU A 475 14.04 29.71 -0.49
N THR A 476 13.39 30.17 -1.56
CA THR A 476 12.14 30.94 -1.53
C THR A 476 11.02 30.13 -2.18
N PHE A 477 9.96 29.85 -1.41
CA PHE A 477 8.78 29.10 -1.83
C PHE A 477 7.60 30.04 -2.03
N ARG A 478 6.81 29.83 -3.08
CA ARG A 478 5.61 30.63 -3.37
C ARG A 478 4.36 29.82 -3.04
N LEU A 479 3.57 30.33 -2.11
CA LEU A 479 2.25 29.80 -1.79
C LEU A 479 1.15 30.59 -2.50
N GLU A 480 0.26 29.87 -3.15
CA GLU A 480 -0.91 30.39 -3.85
C GLU A 480 -2.17 29.72 -3.31
N SER A 481 -3.22 30.51 -3.08
CA SER A 481 -4.53 29.99 -2.64
C SER A 481 -5.62 30.36 -3.65
N GLU A 482 -6.48 29.39 -3.95
CA GLU A 482 -7.56 29.50 -4.92
C GLU A 482 -8.86 28.97 -4.33
N PHE A 483 -9.98 29.63 -4.65
CA PHE A 483 -11.30 29.35 -4.09
C PHE A 483 -12.35 29.28 -5.22
N SER A 484 -13.26 28.31 -5.17
CA SER A 484 -14.30 28.18 -6.21
C SER A 484 -15.39 29.23 -6.09
N THR A 485 -16.09 29.51 -7.19
CA THR A 485 -17.33 30.32 -7.15
C THR A 485 -18.46 29.70 -8.00
N PRO A 486 -19.73 30.09 -7.78
CA PRO A 486 -20.88 29.64 -8.59
C PRO A 486 -20.83 30.03 -10.08
N ALA A 487 -19.95 30.96 -10.47
CA ALA A 487 -19.47 31.07 -11.84
C ALA A 487 -18.17 30.25 -11.95
N PRO A 488 -18.07 29.24 -12.85
CA PRO A 488 -17.00 28.23 -12.82
C PRO A 488 -15.62 28.83 -13.13
N LYS A 489 -15.00 29.36 -12.09
CA LYS A 489 -13.71 30.07 -12.08
C LYS A 489 -13.13 29.99 -10.66
N TRP A 490 -11.82 29.82 -10.57
CA TRP A 490 -11.06 29.99 -9.35
C TRP A 490 -10.75 31.48 -9.11
N GLU A 491 -11.10 32.00 -7.93
CA GLU A 491 -10.72 33.34 -7.46
C GLU A 491 -9.70 33.25 -6.34
N LYS A 492 -8.90 34.30 -6.15
CA LYS A 492 -7.83 34.35 -5.13
C LYS A 492 -8.11 35.33 -3.97
N GLY A 493 -9.31 35.92 -3.95
CA GLY A 493 -9.69 36.94 -2.97
C GLY A 493 -11.18 37.28 -2.95
N SER A 494 -11.53 38.27 -2.15
CA SER A 494 -12.89 38.81 -2.02
C SER A 494 -13.51 39.16 -3.37
N ASN A 495 -14.77 38.79 -3.55
CA ASN A 495 -15.53 38.95 -4.79
C ASN A 495 -17.04 39.07 -4.48
N ARG A 496 -17.91 39.05 -5.49
CA ARG A 496 -19.36 39.21 -5.31
C ARG A 496 -20.07 38.08 -4.54
N TYR A 497 -19.43 36.92 -4.39
CA TYR A 497 -20.00 35.75 -3.72
C TYR A 497 -19.55 35.62 -2.26
N PHE A 498 -18.32 36.02 -1.95
CA PHE A 498 -17.78 36.00 -0.58
C PHE A 498 -16.73 37.09 -0.34
N THR A 499 -16.61 37.54 0.91
CA THR A 499 -15.40 38.23 1.39
C THR A 499 -14.41 37.22 1.95
N LEU A 500 -13.12 37.45 1.72
CA LEU A 500 -12.00 36.77 2.37
C LEU A 500 -11.18 37.78 3.18
N GLN A 501 -10.92 37.45 4.44
CA GLN A 501 -9.88 38.09 5.26
C GLN A 501 -8.83 37.03 5.61
N ARG A 502 -7.62 37.18 5.07
CA ARG A 502 -6.45 36.37 5.45
C ARG A 502 -5.69 37.03 6.60
N GLN A 503 -5.32 36.24 7.61
CA GLN A 503 -4.37 36.60 8.67
C GLN A 503 -3.28 35.51 8.75
N PHE A 504 -2.08 35.87 9.20
CA PHE A 504 -1.01 34.89 9.45
C PHE A 504 -0.21 35.20 10.72
N GLU A 505 0.30 34.14 11.36
CA GLU A 505 1.00 34.17 12.65
C GLU A 505 2.30 33.35 12.54
N GLN A 506 3.44 33.95 12.90
CA GLN A 506 4.75 33.27 12.88
C GLN A 506 5.02 32.60 14.23
N ARG A 507 5.15 31.27 14.25
CA ARG A 507 5.22 30.45 15.47
C ARG A 507 6.33 29.39 15.40
N GLY A 508 7.58 29.83 15.59
CA GLY A 508 8.76 28.98 15.83
C GLY A 508 9.25 28.20 14.61
N GLU A 509 8.57 27.11 14.30
CA GLU A 509 8.84 26.22 13.15
C GLU A 509 7.72 26.30 12.08
N ALA A 510 6.63 27.00 12.38
CA ALA A 510 5.44 27.06 11.54
C ALA A 510 4.92 28.49 11.34
N ILE A 511 4.19 28.68 10.25
CA ILE A 511 3.38 29.86 9.94
C ILE A 511 1.93 29.38 9.93
N LEU A 512 1.11 29.89 10.85
CA LEU A 512 -0.32 29.60 10.85
C LEU A 512 -1.00 30.61 9.93
N VAL A 513 -1.98 30.15 9.15
CA VAL A 513 -2.79 30.95 8.22
C VAL A 513 -4.26 30.76 8.60
N ARG A 514 -4.98 31.87 8.72
CA ARG A 514 -6.41 31.92 9.03
C ARG A 514 -7.13 32.64 7.90
N ASP A 515 -7.98 31.91 7.20
CA ASP A 515 -8.77 32.41 6.08
C ASP A 515 -10.23 32.51 6.52
N THR A 516 -10.67 33.72 6.88
CA THR A 516 -12.04 34.00 7.29
C THR A 516 -12.88 34.35 6.06
N PHE A 517 -13.87 33.51 5.75
CA PHE A 517 -14.82 33.68 4.66
C PHE A 517 -16.20 34.07 5.18
N THR A 518 -16.88 35.00 4.51
CA THR A 518 -18.32 35.28 4.73
C THR A 518 -19.07 35.14 3.41
N ASN A 519 -20.10 34.29 3.38
CA ASN A 519 -20.94 34.09 2.20
C ASN A 519 -21.89 35.29 2.00
N LEU A 520 -21.74 36.02 0.89
CA LEU A 520 -22.55 37.19 0.55
C LEU A 520 -23.88 36.82 -0.14
N THR A 521 -24.04 35.59 -0.62
CA THR A 521 -25.24 35.12 -1.33
C THR A 521 -26.42 34.85 -0.39
N ALA A 522 -27.57 34.42 -0.95
CA ALA A 522 -28.71 33.90 -0.21
C ALA A 522 -28.79 32.36 -0.22
N GLU A 523 -27.78 31.69 -0.80
CA GLU A 523 -27.76 30.24 -1.05
C GLU A 523 -26.58 29.56 -0.36
N ASN A 524 -26.58 28.22 -0.35
CA ASN A 524 -25.43 27.43 0.04
C ASN A 524 -24.29 27.64 -0.97
N LEU A 525 -23.17 28.23 -0.54
CA LEU A 525 -22.05 28.56 -1.41
C LEU A 525 -21.05 27.39 -1.48
N PRO A 526 -20.87 26.70 -2.63
CA PRO A 526 -19.78 25.76 -2.84
C PRO A 526 -18.44 26.51 -2.87
N LEU A 527 -17.65 26.32 -1.82
CA LEU A 527 -16.41 27.06 -1.57
C LEU A 527 -15.25 26.07 -1.40
N MET A 528 -14.99 25.30 -2.46
CA MET A 528 -13.79 24.48 -2.56
C MET A 528 -12.55 25.37 -2.39
N GLN A 529 -11.57 24.87 -1.65
CA GLN A 529 -10.34 25.60 -1.31
C GLN A 529 -9.14 24.82 -1.86
N ARG A 530 -8.13 25.51 -2.38
CA ARG A 530 -6.87 24.91 -2.83
C ARG A 530 -5.70 25.77 -2.40
N HIS A 531 -4.76 25.18 -1.65
CA HIS A 531 -3.53 25.82 -1.18
C HIS A 531 -2.35 25.07 -1.78
N ARG A 532 -1.57 25.71 -2.65
CA ARG A 532 -0.40 25.11 -3.30
C ARG A 532 0.88 25.81 -2.85
N VAL A 533 1.93 25.04 -2.64
CA VAL A 533 3.32 25.48 -2.56
C VAL A 533 3.99 25.06 -3.85
N LYS A 534 4.34 26.02 -4.71
CA LYS A 534 5.30 25.76 -5.78
C LYS A 534 6.70 25.71 -5.18
N GLY A 535 7.52 24.78 -5.69
CA GLY A 535 8.90 24.63 -5.23
C GLY A 535 9.70 25.93 -5.35
N ALA A 536 10.85 25.97 -4.67
CA ALA A 536 11.85 27.01 -4.90
C ALA A 536 12.47 26.84 -6.31
N GLN A 537 13.61 27.49 -6.56
CA GLN A 537 14.39 27.34 -7.80
C GLN A 537 14.94 25.90 -8.04
N THR A 538 14.57 24.94 -7.18
CA THR A 538 14.95 23.53 -7.21
C THR A 538 13.72 22.63 -7.01
N ALA A 539 13.55 21.62 -7.87
CA ALA A 539 12.41 20.69 -7.84
C ALA A 539 12.42 19.75 -6.62
N TRP A 540 11.23 19.26 -6.25
CA TRP A 540 11.01 18.34 -5.12
C TRP A 540 11.73 17.00 -5.30
N LYS A 541 12.55 16.63 -4.31
CA LYS A 541 13.35 15.40 -4.30
C LYS A 541 12.55 14.20 -3.79
N LYS A 542 11.72 14.40 -2.77
CA LYS A 542 10.78 13.42 -2.24
C LYS A 542 9.56 14.13 -1.64
N VAL A 543 8.40 13.49 -1.71
CA VAL A 543 7.14 13.98 -1.12
C VAL A 543 6.45 12.90 -0.30
N TRP A 544 5.62 13.32 0.65
CA TRP A 544 4.77 12.49 1.48
C TRP A 544 3.35 13.06 1.48
N LEU A 545 2.38 12.21 1.19
CA LEU A 545 0.94 12.50 1.20
C LEU A 545 0.32 11.61 2.28
N ALA A 546 -0.35 12.19 3.26
CA ALA A 546 -0.84 11.48 4.44
C ALA A 546 0.24 10.63 5.17
N GLY A 547 1.49 11.09 5.16
CA GLY A 547 2.64 10.38 5.71
C GLY A 547 3.20 9.24 4.86
N LEU A 548 2.61 8.90 3.70
CA LEU A 548 3.12 7.89 2.77
C LEU A 548 3.81 8.54 1.57
N SER A 549 4.91 7.96 1.09
CA SER A 549 5.73 8.56 0.03
C SER A 549 5.57 7.82 -1.32
N PRO A 550 4.82 8.36 -2.30
CA PRO A 550 4.59 7.71 -3.59
C PRO A 550 5.83 7.81 -4.51
N VAL A 551 6.14 6.72 -5.22
CA VAL A 551 7.34 6.60 -6.08
C VAL A 551 7.37 7.67 -7.19
N SER A 552 6.21 7.94 -7.79
CA SER A 552 5.99 8.96 -8.81
C SER A 552 6.29 10.39 -8.35
N ARG A 553 6.26 10.65 -7.04
CA ARG A 553 6.10 12.00 -6.43
C ARG A 553 4.82 12.75 -6.84
N VAL A 554 3.88 12.08 -7.52
CA VAL A 554 2.61 12.64 -8.03
C VAL A 554 1.45 11.78 -7.55
N GLY A 555 0.40 12.41 -7.02
CA GLY A 555 -0.80 11.71 -6.56
C GLY A 555 -1.59 12.48 -5.50
N THR A 556 -2.54 11.79 -4.86
CA THR A 556 -3.44 12.32 -3.84
C THR A 556 -3.58 11.40 -2.63
N GLY A 557 -3.67 11.95 -1.42
CA GLY A 557 -4.06 11.28 -0.19
C GLY A 557 -5.26 11.97 0.46
N SER A 558 -6.04 11.22 1.26
CA SER A 558 -7.21 11.74 1.99
C SER A 558 -7.34 10.95 3.29
N GLU A 559 -6.65 11.41 4.34
CA GLU A 559 -6.57 10.71 5.62
C GLU A 559 -6.63 11.73 6.78
N PRO A 560 -7.82 12.00 7.34
CA PRO A 560 -7.95 12.95 8.44
C PRO A 560 -7.09 12.62 9.67
N GLN A 561 -6.65 11.36 9.83
CA GLN A 561 -5.76 10.95 10.94
C GLN A 561 -4.30 11.43 10.76
N ASN A 562 -3.83 11.57 9.51
CA ASN A 562 -2.58 12.23 9.17
C ASN A 562 -2.84 13.15 7.97
N PRO A 563 -3.34 14.37 8.19
CA PRO A 563 -3.89 15.21 7.13
C PRO A 563 -2.81 16.02 6.39
N THR A 564 -1.58 15.48 6.25
CA THR A 564 -0.40 16.26 5.86
C THR A 564 0.06 16.05 4.42
N THR A 565 0.67 17.11 3.90
CA THR A 565 1.45 17.09 2.66
C THR A 565 2.83 17.64 2.99
N PHE A 566 3.90 16.91 2.70
CA PHE A 566 5.27 17.33 2.99
C PHE A 566 6.19 17.05 1.80
N GLY A 567 7.10 17.97 1.50
CA GLY A 567 8.08 17.82 0.42
C GLY A 567 9.44 18.35 0.84
N VAL A 568 10.50 17.75 0.28
CA VAL A 568 11.88 18.15 0.54
C VAL A 568 12.62 18.54 -0.73
N THR A 569 13.50 19.53 -0.60
CA THR A 569 14.54 19.87 -1.58
C THR A 569 15.86 19.18 -1.17
N GLU A 570 17.00 19.64 -1.67
CA GLU A 570 18.32 19.17 -1.20
C GLU A 570 18.68 19.71 0.20
N LYS A 571 18.06 20.82 0.64
CA LYS A 571 18.48 21.55 1.86
C LYS A 571 17.42 21.56 2.96
N VAL A 572 16.14 21.67 2.58
CA VAL A 572 15.04 21.94 3.50
C VAL A 572 13.83 21.07 3.21
N GLY A 573 12.91 21.01 4.18
CA GLY A 573 11.56 20.50 3.98
C GLY A 573 10.51 21.55 4.27
N LEU A 574 9.40 21.48 3.54
CA LEU A 574 8.21 22.30 3.76
C LEU A 574 6.99 21.39 3.70
N GLY A 575 6.12 21.50 4.69
CA GLY A 575 4.83 20.81 4.72
C GLY A 575 3.65 21.71 5.01
N LEU A 576 2.47 21.20 4.66
CA LEU A 576 1.18 21.82 4.88
C LEU A 576 0.32 20.89 5.74
N MET A 577 -0.43 21.47 6.67
CA MET A 577 -1.36 20.73 7.54
C MET A 577 -2.58 21.60 7.90
N PRO A 578 -3.82 21.08 7.82
CA PRO A 578 -4.99 21.76 8.34
C PRO A 578 -5.07 21.68 9.87
N LEU A 579 -5.66 22.70 10.48
CA LEU A 579 -5.77 22.87 11.93
C LEU A 579 -7.22 23.00 12.42
N ASP A 580 -8.17 23.42 11.58
CA ASP A 580 -9.60 23.34 11.93
C ASP A 580 -10.22 21.97 11.60
N ASP A 581 -11.36 21.69 12.23
CA ASP A 581 -12.02 20.38 12.15
C ASP A 581 -12.61 20.07 10.76
N VAL A 582 -13.08 21.08 10.02
CA VAL A 582 -13.77 20.90 8.74
C VAL A 582 -12.73 20.61 7.66
N LEU A 583 -11.72 21.47 7.54
CA LEU A 583 -10.63 21.30 6.59
C LEU A 583 -9.80 20.04 6.89
N GLN A 584 -9.66 19.62 8.15
CA GLN A 584 -9.02 18.33 8.50
C GLN A 584 -9.83 17.12 8.02
N VAL A 585 -11.17 17.16 8.13
CA VAL A 585 -12.05 16.04 7.73
C VAL A 585 -12.22 15.94 6.21
N HIS A 586 -12.23 17.05 5.49
CA HIS A 586 -12.36 17.10 4.04
C HIS A 586 -11.04 16.97 3.27
N VAL A 587 -9.91 16.91 3.99
CA VAL A 587 -8.57 17.13 3.41
C VAL A 587 -8.27 16.23 2.21
N THR A 588 -7.86 16.87 1.11
CA THR A 588 -7.17 16.21 0.01
C THR A 588 -5.72 16.71 -0.02
N ASN A 589 -4.79 15.86 0.40
CA ASN A 589 -3.36 16.07 0.27
C ASN A 589 -2.94 15.75 -1.17
N PHE A 590 -2.11 16.58 -1.81
CA PHE A 590 -1.69 16.30 -3.20
C PHE A 590 -0.28 16.77 -3.55
N SER A 591 0.24 16.18 -4.62
CA SER A 591 1.42 16.65 -5.36
C SER A 591 1.17 16.43 -6.85
N ASP A 592 1.39 17.47 -7.66
CA ASP A 592 1.29 17.43 -9.12
C ASP A 592 2.66 17.35 -9.83
N GLY A 593 3.75 17.36 -9.06
CA GLY A 593 5.14 17.23 -9.53
C GLY A 593 5.90 18.56 -9.50
N GLU A 594 5.24 19.67 -9.83
CA GLU A 594 5.77 21.03 -9.67
C GLU A 594 5.44 21.61 -8.28
N SER A 595 4.24 21.30 -7.79
CA SER A 595 3.66 21.82 -6.56
C SER A 595 3.18 20.71 -5.64
N LEU A 596 3.15 21.03 -4.34
CA LEU A 596 2.49 20.24 -3.32
C LEU A 596 1.38 21.07 -2.67
N GLY A 597 0.30 20.44 -2.19
CA GLY A 597 -0.85 21.20 -1.74
C GLY A 597 -1.84 20.48 -0.82
N LEU A 598 -2.72 21.30 -0.23
CA LEU A 598 -3.96 20.89 0.44
C LEU A 598 -5.15 21.37 -0.39
N ALA A 599 -6.22 20.60 -0.41
CA ALA A 599 -7.50 21.04 -0.92
C ALA A 599 -8.67 20.60 -0.04
N ASP A 600 -9.73 21.41 -0.04
CA ASP A 600 -11.08 21.01 0.31
C ASP A 600 -11.91 20.99 -0.97
N ASN A 601 -12.47 19.82 -1.32
CA ASN A 601 -13.32 19.64 -2.50
C ASN A 601 -14.81 19.40 -2.11
N ASN A 602 -15.17 19.60 -0.83
CA ASN A 602 -16.49 19.29 -0.25
C ASN A 602 -17.17 20.49 0.41
N PHE A 603 -16.41 21.54 0.78
CA PHE A 603 -16.90 22.62 1.65
C PHE A 603 -18.03 23.47 1.06
N VAL A 604 -19.05 23.67 1.90
CA VAL A 604 -20.19 24.57 1.66
C VAL A 604 -20.31 25.56 2.80
N LEU A 605 -20.39 26.85 2.48
CA LEU A 605 -20.69 27.90 3.44
C LEU A 605 -22.17 28.30 3.33
N LYS A 606 -22.93 28.13 4.43
CA LYS A 606 -24.36 28.48 4.51
C LYS A 606 -24.67 29.95 4.14
N PRO A 607 -25.89 30.28 3.70
CA PRO A 607 -26.31 31.66 3.44
C PRO A 607 -25.92 32.61 4.58
N LYS A 608 -25.25 33.73 4.26
CA LYS A 608 -24.83 34.77 5.22
C LYS A 608 -23.91 34.30 6.36
N ALA A 609 -23.47 33.05 6.36
CA ALA A 609 -22.61 32.51 7.40
C ALA A 609 -21.15 32.96 7.22
N THR A 610 -20.41 32.95 8.34
CA THR A 610 -18.96 33.18 8.38
C THR A 610 -18.28 31.93 8.91
N HIS A 611 -17.16 31.54 8.30
CA HIS A 611 -16.32 30.42 8.72
C HIS A 611 -14.85 30.85 8.62
N THR A 612 -13.99 30.34 9.50
CA THR A 612 -12.54 30.54 9.40
C THR A 612 -11.87 29.19 9.24
N ALA A 613 -11.32 28.96 8.05
CA ALA A 613 -10.42 27.83 7.82
C ALA A 613 -9.06 28.17 8.44
N GLU A 614 -8.45 27.23 9.14
CA GLU A 614 -7.14 27.40 9.76
C GLU A 614 -6.21 26.28 9.32
N TRP A 615 -5.05 26.65 8.79
CA TRP A 615 -4.03 25.74 8.29
C TRP A 615 -2.64 26.27 8.62
N ALA A 616 -1.61 25.44 8.44
CA ALA A 616 -0.24 25.81 8.73
C ALA A 616 0.74 25.37 7.64
N ILE A 617 1.76 26.21 7.46
CA ILE A 617 3.00 25.91 6.75
C ILE A 617 4.02 25.52 7.82
N VAL A 618 4.59 24.32 7.75
CA VAL A 618 5.59 23.81 8.70
C VAL A 618 6.93 23.68 7.98
N LEU A 619 8.00 24.18 8.58
CA LEU A 619 9.31 24.35 7.97
C LEU A 619 10.36 23.49 8.68
N THR A 620 11.22 22.80 7.93
CA THR A 620 12.35 22.05 8.49
C THR A 620 13.68 22.49 7.87
N THR A 621 14.67 22.80 8.70
CA THR A 621 16.04 23.20 8.29
C THR A 621 16.90 22.03 7.79
N LYS A 622 16.28 20.86 7.57
CA LYS A 622 16.86 19.63 7.01
C LYS A 622 15.78 18.97 6.13
N PRO A 623 16.17 18.21 5.09
CA PRO A 623 15.23 17.45 4.24
C PRO A 623 14.80 16.12 4.92
N ASP A 624 14.23 16.22 6.13
CA ASP A 624 13.84 15.07 6.97
C ASP A 624 12.34 15.07 7.31
N TYR A 625 11.71 13.91 7.12
CA TYR A 625 10.30 13.66 7.45
C TYR A 625 10.04 13.62 8.96
N PHE A 626 10.96 13.07 9.77
CA PHE A 626 10.73 12.96 11.21
C PHE A 626 10.88 14.31 11.92
N ALA A 627 11.79 15.19 11.48
CA ALA A 627 11.79 16.60 11.85
C ALA A 627 10.43 17.28 11.59
N PHE A 628 9.81 17.03 10.43
CA PHE A 628 8.48 17.57 10.10
C PHE A 628 7.38 17.00 11.00
N VAL A 629 7.36 15.68 11.20
CA VAL A 629 6.42 15.01 12.12
C VAL A 629 6.55 15.62 13.52
N ASN A 630 7.76 15.77 14.05
CA ASN A 630 7.99 16.31 15.38
C ASN A 630 7.57 17.79 15.51
N ALA A 631 7.81 18.61 14.48
CA ALA A 631 7.31 19.99 14.43
C ALA A 631 5.77 20.05 14.36
N ALA A 632 5.14 19.20 13.55
CA ALA A 632 3.68 19.09 13.46
C ALA A 632 3.05 18.61 14.79
N ARG A 633 3.68 17.66 15.49
CA ARG A 633 3.28 17.21 16.85
C ARG A 633 3.36 18.34 17.88
N ARG A 634 4.42 19.15 17.85
CA ARG A 634 4.56 20.35 18.70
C ARG A 634 3.48 21.38 18.40
N LEU A 635 3.17 21.61 17.12
CA LEU A 635 2.12 22.54 16.69
C LEU A 635 0.70 22.10 17.12
N ARG A 636 0.39 20.79 17.05
CA ARG A 636 -0.89 20.21 17.52
C ARG A 636 -0.99 20.07 19.04
N ASP A 637 0.12 20.25 19.77
CA ASP A 637 0.25 20.08 21.22
C ASP A 637 -0.26 18.70 21.71
N VAL A 638 0.31 17.63 21.13
CA VAL A 638 -0.06 16.21 21.35
C VAL A 638 1.02 15.39 22.07
N ASN A 639 2.05 16.04 22.63
CA ASN A 639 3.14 15.37 23.36
C ASN A 639 2.79 15.21 24.86
N PHE A 640 1.78 14.38 25.14
CA PHE A 640 1.32 14.03 26.50
C PHE A 640 1.72 12.59 26.91
N ALA A 641 1.56 12.27 28.20
CA ALA A 641 1.98 10.99 28.77
C ALA A 641 1.08 9.82 28.35
N LEU A 642 1.69 8.66 28.12
CA LEU A 642 1.05 7.39 27.81
C LEU A 642 1.34 6.41 28.94
N ASP A 643 0.31 6.02 29.69
CA ASP A 643 0.45 5.42 31.03
C ASP A 643 0.97 3.98 31.08
N GLY A 644 0.72 3.16 30.06
CA GLY A 644 0.97 1.71 30.14
C GLY A 644 0.46 0.95 28.94
N PRO A 645 0.94 -0.29 28.73
CA PRO A 645 0.55 -1.10 27.60
C PRO A 645 -0.86 -1.68 27.75
N PHE A 646 -1.50 -1.87 26.61
CA PHE A 646 -2.80 -2.51 26.44
C PHE A 646 -2.63 -3.93 25.90
N ALA A 647 -3.53 -4.83 26.32
CA ALA A 647 -3.74 -6.12 25.66
C ALA A 647 -5.24 -6.47 25.64
N PHE A 648 -5.71 -7.06 24.55
CA PHE A 648 -6.97 -7.80 24.60
C PHE A 648 -6.81 -9.10 25.41
N LEU A 649 -7.87 -9.45 26.14
CA LEU A 649 -8.12 -10.80 26.65
C LEU A 649 -9.63 -11.00 26.67
N ARG A 650 -10.17 -11.84 25.77
CA ARG A 650 -11.62 -12.11 25.75
C ARG A 650 -12.09 -12.68 27.09
N ALA A 651 -13.28 -12.29 27.54
CA ALA A 651 -13.95 -12.91 28.68
C ALA A 651 -14.96 -13.95 28.17
N ASP A 652 -14.48 -15.13 27.77
CA ASP A 652 -15.29 -16.16 27.09
C ASP A 652 -15.13 -17.53 27.76
N PRO A 653 -16.21 -18.14 28.31
CA PRO A 653 -16.15 -19.41 29.03
C PRO A 653 -15.76 -20.60 28.12
N ARG A 654 -15.87 -20.44 26.79
CA ARG A 654 -15.47 -21.46 25.80
C ARG A 654 -13.95 -21.50 25.59
N HIS A 655 -13.25 -20.41 25.90
CA HIS A 655 -11.85 -20.17 25.58
C HIS A 655 -11.02 -19.87 26.84
N THR A 656 -10.69 -18.59 27.09
CA THR A 656 -9.91 -18.09 28.24
C THR A 656 -10.52 -18.41 29.60
N GLY A 657 -11.83 -18.65 29.68
CA GLY A 657 -12.47 -19.12 30.90
C GLY A 657 -11.95 -20.48 31.40
N LYS A 658 -11.38 -21.29 30.50
CA LYS A 658 -10.76 -22.60 30.80
C LYS A 658 -9.29 -22.49 31.21
N TRP A 659 -8.68 -21.30 31.13
CA TRP A 659 -7.28 -21.12 31.53
C TRP A 659 -7.13 -21.22 33.05
N THR A 660 -5.96 -21.70 33.50
CA THR A 660 -5.60 -21.71 34.92
C THR A 660 -5.33 -20.30 35.44
N ASP A 661 -5.34 -20.12 36.76
CA ASP A 661 -4.97 -18.82 37.38
C ASP A 661 -3.52 -18.43 37.03
N GLU A 662 -2.62 -19.41 36.94
CA GLU A 662 -1.25 -19.27 36.46
C GLU A 662 -1.20 -18.75 35.01
N GLN A 663 -1.92 -19.39 34.08
CA GLN A 663 -1.97 -18.96 32.67
C GLN A 663 -2.52 -17.53 32.49
N LEU A 664 -3.53 -17.14 33.27
CA LEU A 664 -4.06 -15.77 33.26
C LEU A 664 -3.05 -14.76 33.83
N THR A 665 -2.37 -15.12 34.92
CA THR A 665 -1.35 -14.27 35.57
C THR A 665 -0.15 -14.08 34.66
N ASP A 666 0.34 -15.16 34.04
CA ASP A 666 1.49 -15.13 33.14
C ASP A 666 1.19 -14.40 31.83
N PHE A 667 0.02 -14.57 31.23
CA PHE A 667 -0.39 -13.78 30.07
C PHE A 667 -0.30 -12.28 30.35
N VAL A 668 -0.78 -11.84 31.52
CA VAL A 668 -0.75 -10.43 31.94
C VAL A 668 0.68 -9.96 32.23
N ARG A 669 1.44 -10.77 32.98
CA ARG A 669 2.82 -10.50 33.41
C ARG A 669 3.81 -10.39 32.24
N LEU A 670 3.78 -11.37 31.34
CA LEU A 670 4.72 -11.49 30.20
C LEU A 670 4.40 -10.47 29.09
N LYS A 671 3.14 -10.04 28.97
CA LYS A 671 2.75 -8.87 28.17
C LYS A 671 2.92 -7.52 28.88
N SER A 672 3.24 -7.56 30.17
CA SER A 672 3.41 -6.42 31.09
C SER A 672 2.18 -5.50 31.14
N THR A 673 0.98 -6.07 30.97
CA THR A 673 -0.26 -5.33 30.64
C THR A 673 -0.73 -4.42 31.79
N ARG A 674 -0.97 -3.13 31.50
CA ARG A 674 -1.65 -2.20 32.44
C ARG A 674 -3.16 -2.10 32.17
N PHE A 675 -3.58 -2.20 30.91
CA PHE A 675 -4.98 -2.10 30.49
C PHE A 675 -5.42 -3.38 29.77
N LEU A 676 -6.28 -4.17 30.41
CA LEU A 676 -6.68 -5.49 29.94
C LEU A 676 -8.13 -5.45 29.43
N CYS A 677 -8.31 -5.62 28.11
CA CYS A 677 -9.57 -5.36 27.44
C CYS A 677 -10.38 -6.62 27.13
N SER A 678 -11.59 -6.70 27.70
CA SER A 678 -12.61 -7.68 27.29
C SER A 678 -13.25 -7.30 25.95
N SER A 679 -13.05 -8.13 24.93
CA SER A 679 -13.60 -7.93 23.58
C SER A 679 -15.09 -8.31 23.46
N ILE A 680 -15.71 -7.91 22.34
CA ILE A 680 -17.14 -8.08 22.05
C ILE A 680 -17.57 -9.53 21.68
N GLY A 681 -16.63 -10.47 21.59
CA GLY A 681 -16.89 -11.84 21.11
C GLY A 681 -17.74 -12.74 22.04
N TYR A 682 -17.95 -12.32 23.28
CA TYR A 682 -18.86 -12.97 24.23
C TYR A 682 -19.34 -11.95 25.29
N PRO A 683 -20.65 -11.95 25.69
CA PRO A 683 -21.75 -12.74 25.14
C PRO A 683 -22.11 -12.31 23.71
N SER A 684 -22.65 -13.23 22.90
CA SER A 684 -23.00 -13.00 21.49
C SER A 684 -24.51 -12.88 21.28
N TYR A 685 -24.98 -11.83 20.60
CA TYR A 685 -26.39 -11.68 20.23
C TYR A 685 -26.72 -12.61 19.06
N LYS A 686 -27.53 -13.65 19.31
CA LYS A 686 -27.94 -14.67 18.32
C LYS A 686 -26.78 -15.35 17.55
N GLY A 687 -25.58 -15.38 18.13
CA GLY A 687 -24.36 -15.90 17.48
C GLY A 687 -23.48 -14.84 16.79
N HIS A 688 -23.94 -13.60 16.71
CA HIS A 688 -23.21 -12.44 16.18
C HIS A 688 -22.52 -11.65 17.31
N TYR A 689 -21.57 -10.78 16.94
CA TYR A 689 -21.01 -9.82 17.88
C TYR A 689 -22.10 -8.84 18.34
N ALA A 690 -22.15 -8.55 19.64
CA ALA A 690 -23.23 -7.80 20.25
C ALA A 690 -23.08 -6.27 20.08
N HIS A 691 -22.90 -5.79 18.85
CA HIS A 691 -22.75 -4.36 18.58
C HIS A 691 -24.04 -3.59 18.87
N GLY A 692 -23.88 -2.30 19.21
CA GLY A 692 -25.01 -1.41 19.42
C GLY A 692 -25.75 -1.67 20.74
N THR A 693 -27.05 -1.40 20.73
CA THR A 693 -27.93 -1.53 21.89
C THR A 693 -28.32 -2.99 22.19
N ALA A 694 -28.06 -3.93 21.26
CA ALA A 694 -28.10 -5.37 21.53
C ALA A 694 -27.18 -5.80 22.69
N PHE A 695 -26.09 -5.06 22.96
CA PHE A 695 -25.23 -5.27 24.13
C PHE A 695 -26.00 -5.20 25.46
N GLN A 696 -27.06 -4.38 25.53
CA GLN A 696 -27.82 -4.11 26.76
C GLN A 696 -28.80 -5.23 27.10
N THR A 697 -29.10 -6.14 26.17
CA THR A 697 -30.09 -7.22 26.34
C THR A 697 -29.46 -8.58 26.69
N LEU A 698 -28.17 -8.61 27.04
CA LEU A 698 -27.40 -9.84 27.26
C LEU A 698 -26.98 -9.98 28.73
N ASP A 699 -26.87 -11.22 29.19
CA ASP A 699 -26.32 -11.51 30.51
C ASP A 699 -24.79 -11.31 30.52
N HIS A 700 -24.33 -10.36 31.34
CA HIS A 700 -22.91 -10.06 31.53
C HIS A 700 -22.34 -10.67 32.82
N SER A 701 -23.09 -11.51 33.53
CA SER A 701 -22.68 -12.11 34.82
C SER A 701 -21.33 -12.83 34.72
N TYR A 702 -21.11 -13.61 33.64
CA TYR A 702 -19.82 -14.25 33.41
C TYR A 702 -18.67 -13.25 33.20
N ARG A 703 -18.89 -12.14 32.49
CA ARG A 703 -17.85 -11.11 32.29
C ARG A 703 -17.50 -10.42 33.61
N LYS A 704 -18.51 -10.18 34.45
CA LYS A 704 -18.35 -9.65 35.82
C LYS A 704 -17.58 -10.61 36.72
N GLU A 705 -17.88 -11.91 36.66
CA GLU A 705 -17.14 -12.97 37.36
C GLU A 705 -15.68 -13.04 36.88
N HIS A 706 -15.43 -13.01 35.57
CA HIS A 706 -14.10 -13.08 34.98
C HIS A 706 -13.23 -11.88 35.36
N ILE A 707 -13.79 -10.66 35.33
CA ILE A 707 -13.12 -9.45 35.87
C ILE A 707 -12.87 -9.60 37.38
N GLY A 708 -13.84 -10.13 38.13
CA GLY A 708 -13.69 -10.42 39.56
C GLY A 708 -12.62 -11.46 39.89
N ARG A 709 -12.38 -12.44 39.00
CA ARG A 709 -11.28 -13.41 39.07
C ARG A 709 -9.94 -12.73 38.81
N LEU A 710 -9.83 -12.00 37.70
CA LEU A 710 -8.60 -11.30 37.31
C LEU A 710 -8.16 -10.27 38.36
N ARG A 711 -9.10 -9.48 38.94
CA ARG A 711 -8.78 -8.53 40.04
C ARG A 711 -8.18 -9.18 41.29
N ARG A 712 -8.35 -10.49 41.51
CA ARG A 712 -7.69 -11.22 42.61
C ARG A 712 -6.29 -11.72 42.25
N LEU A 713 -6.01 -11.94 40.97
CA LEU A 713 -4.74 -12.44 40.47
C LEU A 713 -3.75 -11.31 40.14
N VAL A 714 -4.25 -10.22 39.57
CA VAL A 714 -3.47 -9.10 39.01
C VAL A 714 -4.09 -7.74 39.41
N PRO A 715 -4.15 -7.40 40.70
CA PRO A 715 -4.96 -6.29 41.24
C PRO A 715 -4.60 -4.88 40.72
N ASP A 716 -3.36 -4.67 40.26
CA ASP A 716 -2.90 -3.38 39.75
C ASP A 716 -3.41 -3.05 38.33
N VAL A 717 -3.86 -4.08 37.59
CA VAL A 717 -4.33 -3.97 36.20
C VAL A 717 -5.73 -3.37 36.15
N LYS A 718 -5.99 -2.56 35.11
CA LYS A 718 -7.32 -1.97 34.86
C LYS A 718 -8.06 -2.75 33.78
N HIS A 719 -9.22 -3.26 34.15
CA HIS A 719 -10.09 -4.04 33.28
C HIS A 719 -11.03 -3.09 32.54
N ILE A 720 -10.90 -3.06 31.22
CA ILE A 720 -11.74 -2.23 30.35
C ILE A 720 -12.56 -3.13 29.43
N VAL A 721 -13.71 -2.64 28.98
CA VAL A 721 -14.62 -3.39 28.10
C VAL A 721 -14.81 -2.65 26.79
N TYR A 722 -14.87 -3.43 25.71
CA TYR A 722 -15.15 -2.95 24.37
C TYR A 722 -16.50 -2.22 24.27
N PHE A 723 -16.50 -1.07 23.61
CA PHE A 723 -17.64 -0.26 23.21
C PHE A 723 -17.48 0.17 21.74
N HIS A 724 -18.59 0.24 21.02
CA HIS A 724 -18.69 0.71 19.64
C HIS A 724 -20.04 1.42 19.49
N CYS A 725 -20.07 2.54 18.76
CA CYS A 725 -21.22 3.45 18.75
C CYS A 725 -21.85 3.67 17.36
N PHE A 726 -21.47 2.89 16.34
CA PHE A 726 -21.93 3.09 14.95
C PHE A 726 -22.62 1.86 14.33
N ILE A 727 -22.47 0.64 14.87
CA ILE A 727 -23.18 -0.57 14.41
C ILE A 727 -24.24 -0.97 15.45
N ASP A 728 -25.42 -1.43 15.02
CA ASP A 728 -26.41 -2.09 15.89
C ASP A 728 -27.01 -3.34 15.20
N VAL A 729 -27.07 -4.45 15.93
CA VAL A 729 -27.51 -5.77 15.43
C VAL A 729 -28.90 -6.20 15.91
N LEU A 730 -29.67 -5.33 16.59
CA LEU A 730 -31.08 -5.61 16.88
C LEU A 730 -31.90 -5.73 15.57
N ASP A 731 -32.80 -6.72 15.53
CA ASP A 731 -33.61 -7.04 14.34
C ASP A 731 -34.33 -5.80 13.75
N ASP A 732 -34.84 -4.94 14.63
CA ASP A 732 -35.67 -3.77 14.34
C ASP A 732 -34.94 -2.42 14.42
N ALA A 733 -33.61 -2.42 14.60
CA ALA A 733 -32.81 -1.20 14.79
C ALA A 733 -33.05 -0.12 13.71
N ASP A 734 -33.23 -0.52 12.45
CA ASP A 734 -33.51 0.36 11.30
C ASP A 734 -34.90 1.02 11.37
N LYS A 735 -35.85 0.42 12.08
CA LYS A 735 -37.19 0.98 12.34
C LYS A 735 -37.18 1.84 13.61
N LYS A 736 -36.54 1.33 14.67
CA LYS A 736 -36.42 1.97 15.99
C LYS A 736 -35.58 3.25 15.96
N TYR A 737 -34.58 3.30 15.08
CA TYR A 737 -33.60 4.39 14.93
C TYR A 737 -33.58 4.93 13.50
N ALA A 738 -34.77 5.06 12.88
CA ALA A 738 -34.91 5.42 11.47
C ALA A 738 -34.32 6.80 11.09
N ASP A 739 -34.18 7.69 12.08
CA ASP A 739 -33.60 9.03 12.07
C ASP A 739 -32.06 9.06 12.21
N ALA A 740 -31.45 7.92 12.55
CA ALA A 740 -30.02 7.79 12.81
C ALA A 740 -29.29 6.92 11.79
N ARG A 741 -29.96 6.42 10.73
CA ARG A 741 -29.40 5.48 9.75
C ARG A 741 -28.38 6.16 8.83
N VAL A 742 -27.16 5.63 8.72
CA VAL A 742 -26.23 6.07 7.67
C VAL A 742 -26.77 5.60 6.32
N LEU A 743 -27.39 6.51 5.57
CA LEU A 743 -27.79 6.28 4.18
C LEU A 743 -26.60 6.49 3.23
N LYS A 744 -26.40 5.53 2.31
CA LYS A 744 -25.43 5.59 1.21
C LYS A 744 -25.89 6.52 0.09
N SER A 745 -25.00 6.76 -0.89
CA SER A 745 -25.21 7.59 -2.07
C SER A 745 -26.33 7.13 -3.02
N ASP A 746 -26.86 5.93 -2.82
CA ASP A 746 -28.02 5.34 -3.52
C ASP A 746 -29.31 5.37 -2.66
N GLY A 747 -29.28 6.04 -1.50
CA GLY A 747 -30.37 6.10 -0.53
C GLY A 747 -30.54 4.86 0.34
N SER A 748 -29.79 3.78 0.11
CA SER A 748 -29.90 2.54 0.88
C SER A 748 -29.12 2.61 2.20
N HIS A 749 -29.63 1.96 3.24
CA HIS A 749 -28.99 1.89 4.56
C HIS A 749 -27.65 1.14 4.49
N ALA A 750 -26.59 1.76 5.01
CA ALA A 750 -25.26 1.19 5.15
C ALA A 750 -25.20 0.04 6.17
N ASN A 751 -24.30 -0.91 5.93
CA ASN A 751 -24.00 -2.02 6.84
C ASN A 751 -22.52 -2.43 6.74
N TYR A 752 -22.00 -3.08 7.79
CA TYR A 752 -20.61 -3.53 7.90
C TYR A 752 -20.36 -4.86 7.16
N GLY A 753 -20.72 -4.92 5.87
CA GLY A 753 -20.51 -6.10 5.02
C GLY A 753 -21.43 -7.31 5.30
N LYS A 754 -22.35 -7.20 6.27
CA LYS A 754 -23.45 -8.15 6.51
C LYS A 754 -24.76 -7.40 6.77
N PRO A 755 -25.93 -7.89 6.29
CA PRO A 755 -27.21 -7.21 6.48
C PRO A 755 -27.69 -7.01 7.94
N HIS A 756 -27.10 -7.72 8.92
CA HIS A 756 -27.39 -7.53 10.34
C HIS A 756 -26.53 -6.43 10.99
N ASP A 757 -25.33 -6.16 10.48
CA ASP A 757 -24.43 -5.13 11.02
C ASP A 757 -24.81 -3.74 10.50
N LYS A 758 -26.04 -3.31 10.77
CA LYS A 758 -26.63 -2.05 10.29
C LYS A 758 -25.90 -0.85 10.90
N ILE A 759 -25.57 0.16 10.08
CA ILE A 759 -24.77 1.31 10.51
C ILE A 759 -25.63 2.56 10.76
N PHE A 760 -25.37 3.21 11.89
CA PHE A 760 -26.07 4.38 12.41
C PHE A 760 -25.09 5.47 12.84
N PHE A 761 -25.55 6.69 13.09
CA PHE A 761 -24.76 7.78 13.66
C PHE A 761 -25.43 8.32 14.94
N PRO A 762 -24.70 8.44 16.07
CA PRO A 762 -25.25 9.02 17.30
C PRO A 762 -25.18 10.55 17.25
N THR A 763 -26.23 11.22 17.74
CA THR A 763 -26.25 12.66 18.01
C THR A 763 -26.86 12.93 19.38
N GLU A 764 -26.79 14.17 19.86
CA GLU A 764 -27.38 14.57 21.14
C GLU A 764 -28.92 14.57 21.10
N THR A 765 -29.52 14.66 19.91
CA THR A 765 -30.96 14.80 19.70
C THR A 765 -31.66 13.53 19.21
N ASN A 766 -31.00 12.66 18.44
CA ASN A 766 -31.62 11.44 17.91
C ASN A 766 -31.82 10.36 18.98
N ALA A 767 -32.75 9.42 18.73
CA ALA A 767 -33.06 8.36 19.69
C ALA A 767 -31.87 7.42 19.90
N PHE A 768 -31.14 7.10 18.83
CA PHE A 768 -29.99 6.20 18.88
C PHE A 768 -28.89 6.69 19.82
N GLY A 769 -28.48 7.96 19.73
CA GLY A 769 -27.43 8.54 20.58
C GLY A 769 -27.73 8.48 22.09
N ARG A 770 -29.01 8.63 22.48
CA ARG A 770 -29.42 8.45 23.88
C ARG A 770 -29.36 6.99 24.32
N GLU A 771 -29.77 6.06 23.47
CA GLU A 771 -29.79 4.64 23.82
C GLU A 771 -28.39 4.02 23.80
N ILE A 772 -27.57 4.28 22.78
CA ILE A 772 -26.22 3.70 22.66
C ILE A 772 -25.26 4.21 23.73
N GLY A 773 -25.45 5.44 24.21
CA GLY A 773 -24.68 6.01 25.33
C GLY A 773 -24.83 5.22 26.65
N LYS A 774 -25.91 4.45 26.82
CA LYS A 774 -26.13 3.59 27.99
C LYS A 774 -25.20 2.37 28.03
N ASN A 775 -24.58 1.97 26.93
CA ASN A 775 -23.59 0.89 26.94
C ASN A 775 -22.42 1.22 27.90
N VAL A 776 -22.03 2.50 28.02
CA VAL A 776 -21.01 2.95 28.98
C VAL A 776 -21.45 2.74 30.43
N ASP A 777 -22.74 2.93 30.73
CA ASP A 777 -23.29 2.70 32.06
C ASP A 777 -23.42 1.21 32.38
N VAL A 778 -23.80 0.38 31.38
CA VAL A 778 -23.73 -1.08 31.53
C VAL A 778 -22.29 -1.52 31.82
N ILE A 779 -21.30 -1.01 31.08
CA ILE A 779 -19.87 -1.33 31.27
C ILE A 779 -19.38 -0.94 32.67
N LEU A 780 -19.60 0.31 33.09
CA LEU A 780 -19.01 0.85 34.31
C LEU A 780 -19.80 0.47 35.57
N ASP A 781 -21.14 0.49 35.54
CA ASP A 781 -21.96 0.26 36.74
C ASP A 781 -22.42 -1.20 36.86
N HIS A 782 -22.87 -1.82 35.76
CA HIS A 782 -23.44 -3.17 35.81
C HIS A 782 -22.39 -4.28 35.79
N ILE A 783 -21.47 -4.30 34.80
CA ILE A 783 -20.36 -5.27 34.78
C ILE A 783 -19.26 -4.86 35.77
N GLY A 784 -19.14 -3.57 36.08
CA GLY A 784 -18.19 -3.06 37.08
C GLY A 784 -16.75 -2.95 36.57
N ALA A 785 -16.57 -2.63 35.28
CA ALA A 785 -15.26 -2.41 34.68
C ALA A 785 -14.61 -1.11 35.20
N ASP A 786 -13.28 -1.03 35.14
CA ASP A 786 -12.53 0.18 35.53
C ASP A 786 -12.62 1.28 34.46
N GLY A 787 -12.94 0.94 33.20
CA GLY A 787 -12.95 1.88 32.08
C GLY A 787 -13.46 1.29 30.76
N VAL A 788 -13.25 2.01 29.67
CA VAL A 788 -13.80 1.69 28.34
C VAL A 788 -12.69 1.60 27.28
N TYR A 789 -12.74 0.57 26.45
CA TYR A 789 -12.10 0.57 25.14
C TYR A 789 -13.13 0.97 24.09
N TRP A 790 -12.89 2.03 23.32
CA TRP A 790 -13.83 2.55 22.33
C TRP A 790 -13.30 2.35 20.91
N ASP A 791 -13.94 1.43 20.19
CA ASP A 791 -13.61 1.01 18.84
C ASP A 791 -14.27 1.90 17.76
N GLU A 792 -13.63 2.02 16.58
CA GLU A 792 -14.05 2.86 15.44
C GLU A 792 -14.55 4.28 15.84
N LEU A 793 -13.80 4.99 16.69
CA LEU A 793 -14.30 6.16 17.44
C LEU A 793 -14.73 7.37 16.57
N GLU A 794 -14.27 7.51 15.32
CA GLU A 794 -14.60 8.66 14.45
C GLU A 794 -15.78 8.43 13.50
N TYR A 795 -15.90 7.20 12.98
CA TYR A 795 -16.86 6.70 11.99
C TYR A 795 -16.56 5.19 11.78
N SER A 796 -17.49 4.44 11.19
CA SER A 796 -17.32 2.99 10.90
C SER A 796 -16.93 2.76 9.42
N ALA A 797 -17.52 1.81 8.70
CA ALA A 797 -17.21 1.55 7.29
C ALA A 797 -17.58 2.71 6.31
N TYR A 798 -18.23 3.78 6.76
CA TYR A 798 -18.72 4.88 5.92
C TYR A 798 -18.45 6.25 6.56
N HIS A 799 -17.75 7.11 5.82
CA HIS A 799 -17.38 8.47 6.26
C HIS A 799 -18.53 9.48 6.09
N TYR A 800 -19.46 9.22 5.16
CA TYR A 800 -20.51 10.17 4.76
C TYR A 800 -21.91 9.54 4.78
N HIS A 801 -22.89 10.35 5.14
CA HIS A 801 -24.32 10.09 5.12
C HIS A 801 -25.01 10.97 4.07
N TYR A 802 -25.90 10.39 3.26
CA TYR A 802 -26.67 11.10 2.22
C TYR A 802 -28.16 11.17 2.62
N GLY A 803 -28.48 12.11 3.50
CA GLY A 803 -29.83 12.35 4.02
C GLY A 803 -29.83 13.44 5.09
N GLU A 804 -30.97 13.59 5.78
CA GLU A 804 -31.08 14.46 6.95
C GLU A 804 -30.74 13.71 8.25
N PRO A 805 -30.07 14.37 9.23
CA PRO A 805 -29.74 15.79 9.25
C PRO A 805 -28.46 16.16 8.49
N TRP A 806 -28.51 17.27 7.74
CA TRP A 806 -27.34 17.87 7.11
C TRP A 806 -26.36 18.46 8.13
N ASP A 807 -25.06 18.10 8.04
CA ASP A 807 -24.00 18.65 8.92
C ASP A 807 -23.79 20.16 8.75
N GLY A 808 -24.20 20.71 7.61
CA GLY A 808 -24.13 22.13 7.32
C GLY A 808 -22.86 22.62 6.63
N VAL A 809 -21.93 21.74 6.29
CA VAL A 809 -20.64 22.09 5.68
C VAL A 809 -20.20 21.17 4.55
N SER A 810 -20.79 19.98 4.40
CA SER A 810 -20.40 18.97 3.40
C SER A 810 -21.33 18.93 2.18
N ALA A 811 -20.76 18.79 0.98
CA ALA A 811 -21.49 18.44 -0.23
C ALA A 811 -20.63 17.62 -1.21
N ASP A 812 -21.29 17.00 -2.19
CA ASP A 812 -20.67 16.68 -3.47
C ASP A 812 -20.71 17.95 -4.34
N ILE A 813 -19.55 18.39 -4.82
CA ILE A 813 -19.40 19.57 -5.68
C ILE A 813 -18.79 19.10 -7.00
N ASP A 814 -19.41 19.45 -8.13
CA ASP A 814 -18.87 19.12 -9.45
C ASP A 814 -17.66 20.03 -9.77
N PRO A 815 -16.47 19.47 -10.08
CA PRO A 815 -15.24 20.24 -10.19
C PRO A 815 -15.11 21.06 -11.48
N LYS A 816 -16.01 20.88 -12.46
CA LYS A 816 -16.03 21.64 -13.73
C LYS A 816 -16.97 22.84 -13.67
N THR A 817 -18.16 22.63 -13.12
CA THR A 817 -19.23 23.62 -12.99
C THR A 817 -19.19 24.40 -11.67
N MET A 818 -18.44 23.90 -10.69
CA MET A 818 -18.32 24.45 -9.33
C MET A 818 -19.66 24.57 -8.59
N LYS A 819 -20.60 23.67 -8.88
CA LYS A 819 -21.93 23.63 -8.28
C LYS A 819 -22.10 22.44 -7.35
N ILE A 820 -22.87 22.62 -6.29
CA ILE A 820 -23.37 21.54 -5.44
C ILE A 820 -24.22 20.61 -6.33
N THR A 821 -23.86 19.34 -6.41
CA THR A 821 -24.68 18.30 -7.05
C THR A 821 -25.56 17.57 -6.04
N ARG A 822 -25.11 17.46 -4.79
CA ARG A 822 -25.83 16.80 -3.70
C ARG A 822 -25.30 17.24 -2.33
N LEU A 823 -26.19 17.47 -1.36
CA LEU A 823 -25.79 17.64 0.05
C LEU A 823 -25.51 16.27 0.70
N LYS A 824 -24.54 16.24 1.61
CA LYS A 824 -24.17 15.06 2.40
C LYS A 824 -23.72 15.51 3.79
N SER A 825 -23.57 14.59 4.72
CA SER A 825 -23.05 14.87 6.07
C SER A 825 -21.82 14.01 6.33
N SER A 826 -20.72 14.59 6.80
CA SER A 826 -19.63 13.82 7.39
C SER A 826 -20.11 13.20 8.69
N VAL A 827 -20.07 11.86 8.79
CA VAL A 827 -20.47 11.12 10.01
C VAL A 827 -19.61 11.55 11.20
N THR A 828 -18.34 11.87 10.95
CA THR A 828 -17.39 12.37 11.96
C THR A 828 -17.79 13.72 12.51
N LEU A 829 -18.10 14.71 11.66
CA LEU A 829 -18.52 16.05 12.10
C LEU A 829 -19.92 16.00 12.75
N LEU A 830 -20.87 15.29 12.13
CA LEU A 830 -22.25 15.20 12.57
C LEU A 830 -22.39 14.57 13.97
N SER A 831 -21.56 13.57 14.28
CA SER A 831 -21.55 12.91 15.60
C SER A 831 -20.60 13.55 16.62
N GLN A 832 -19.72 14.48 16.21
CA GLN A 832 -18.66 15.02 17.08
C GLN A 832 -19.16 15.57 18.43
N PRO A 833 -20.24 16.39 18.53
CA PRO A 833 -20.68 16.94 19.81
C PRO A 833 -21.01 15.85 20.84
N TRP A 834 -21.81 14.86 20.42
CA TRP A 834 -22.17 13.71 21.25
C TRP A 834 -20.95 12.87 21.64
N ARG A 835 -20.02 12.64 20.70
CA ARG A 835 -18.79 11.87 20.99
C ARG A 835 -17.89 12.58 21.99
N VAL A 836 -17.70 13.90 21.85
CA VAL A 836 -16.94 14.73 22.81
C VAL A 836 -17.59 14.73 24.20
N ALA A 837 -18.93 14.79 24.28
CA ALA A 837 -19.65 14.70 25.54
C ALA A 837 -19.46 13.32 26.21
N LEU A 838 -19.58 12.22 25.46
CA LEU A 838 -19.42 10.87 26.00
C LEU A 838 -17.96 10.55 26.38
N VAL A 839 -16.97 11.00 25.60
CA VAL A 839 -15.54 10.89 25.96
C VAL A 839 -15.28 11.54 27.32
N LYS A 840 -15.75 12.79 27.52
CA LYS A 840 -15.63 13.49 28.81
C LYS A 840 -16.32 12.74 29.95
N ARG A 841 -17.51 12.16 29.70
CA ARG A 841 -18.26 11.35 30.68
C ARG A 841 -17.53 10.07 31.08
N ILE A 842 -16.82 9.41 30.15
CA ILE A 842 -16.00 8.23 30.45
C ILE A 842 -14.76 8.65 31.25
N MET A 843 -14.00 9.65 30.77
CA MET A 843 -12.75 10.10 31.39
C MET A 843 -12.94 10.65 32.82
N ALA A 844 -14.14 11.16 33.15
CA ALA A 844 -14.51 11.56 34.50
C ALA A 844 -14.79 10.38 35.46
N ARG A 845 -14.81 9.14 34.97
CA ARG A 845 -15.14 7.92 35.73
C ARG A 845 -14.03 6.86 35.68
N GLY A 846 -13.20 6.83 34.64
CA GLY A 846 -12.10 5.88 34.50
C GLY A 846 -11.32 6.03 33.18
N PRO A 847 -10.28 5.21 32.94
CA PRO A 847 -9.52 5.21 31.70
C PRO A 847 -10.39 4.99 30.45
N LEU A 848 -10.06 5.75 29.41
CA LEU A 848 -10.54 5.56 28.04
C LEU A 848 -9.34 5.29 27.13
N ILE A 849 -9.45 4.25 26.30
CA ILE A 849 -8.51 3.98 25.20
C ILE A 849 -9.32 3.84 23.91
N GLY A 850 -8.89 4.49 22.82
CA GLY A 850 -9.64 4.51 21.56
C GLY A 850 -8.91 3.94 20.34
N ASN A 851 -9.65 3.42 19.37
CA ASN A 851 -9.14 3.00 18.07
C ASN A 851 -9.13 4.15 17.04
N GLY A 852 -8.23 4.08 16.07
CA GLY A 852 -7.89 5.16 15.14
C GLY A 852 -7.27 6.37 15.85
N ALA A 853 -6.63 7.28 15.12
CA ALA A 853 -6.23 8.58 15.63
C ALA A 853 -7.35 9.65 15.43
N PRO A 854 -7.25 10.83 16.07
CA PRO A 854 -8.26 11.89 15.93
C PRO A 854 -8.36 12.48 14.53
N ALA A 855 -9.56 12.43 13.96
CA ALA A 855 -9.88 13.03 12.66
C ALA A 855 -10.09 14.56 12.72
N THR A 856 -10.06 15.17 13.92
CA THR A 856 -10.32 16.60 14.15
C THR A 856 -9.39 17.17 15.22
N ARG A 857 -9.26 18.51 15.28
CA ARG A 857 -8.56 19.21 16.37
C ARG A 857 -9.35 19.11 17.67
N THR A 858 -10.68 19.24 17.61
CA THR A 858 -11.54 19.13 18.80
C THR A 858 -11.37 17.78 19.50
N MET A 859 -11.36 16.65 18.77
CA MET A 859 -11.14 15.34 19.38
C MET A 859 -9.69 15.15 19.86
N ALA A 860 -8.69 15.69 19.14
CA ALA A 860 -7.29 15.66 19.58
C ALA A 860 -7.05 16.43 20.89
N SER A 861 -7.82 17.48 21.16
CA SER A 861 -7.69 18.29 22.39
C SER A 861 -8.00 17.52 23.68
N LEU A 862 -8.66 16.35 23.59
CA LEU A 862 -9.11 15.58 24.75
C LEU A 862 -8.02 14.68 25.38
N ARG A 863 -6.86 14.49 24.71
CA ARG A 863 -5.63 13.89 25.27
C ARG A 863 -5.80 12.58 26.05
N PHE A 864 -6.53 11.63 25.48
CA PHE A 864 -6.55 10.23 25.95
C PHE A 864 -5.79 9.30 24.99
N PRO A 865 -5.20 8.17 25.46
CA PRO A 865 -4.47 7.25 24.60
C PRO A 865 -5.32 6.67 23.47
N ARG A 866 -4.80 6.70 22.25
CA ARG A 866 -5.38 6.02 21.09
C ARG A 866 -4.31 5.23 20.33
N PHE A 867 -4.72 4.23 19.58
CA PHE A 867 -3.83 3.42 18.75
C PHE A 867 -4.40 3.19 17.36
N VAL A 868 -3.56 2.65 16.47
CA VAL A 868 -3.96 2.27 15.10
C VAL A 868 -3.61 0.81 14.85
N GLU A 869 -4.55 0.07 14.25
CA GLU A 869 -4.33 -1.33 13.89
C GLU A 869 -3.31 -1.50 12.78
N THR A 870 -2.31 -2.36 13.00
CA THR A 870 -1.21 -2.58 12.06
C THR A 870 -1.41 -3.72 11.07
N GLY A 871 -2.67 -4.05 10.72
CA GLY A 871 -3.00 -5.00 9.64
C GLY A 871 -2.40 -4.64 8.26
N SER A 872 -1.93 -3.39 8.13
CA SER A 872 -0.67 -3.10 7.43
C SER A 872 0.17 -2.21 8.33
N ILE A 873 1.46 -2.53 8.54
CA ILE A 873 2.31 -1.79 9.48
C ILE A 873 2.51 -0.31 9.09
N SER A 874 2.38 0.03 7.80
CA SER A 874 2.35 1.42 7.34
C SER A 874 1.17 2.24 7.88
N ASN A 875 0.14 1.61 8.47
CA ASN A 875 -0.92 2.33 9.18
C ASN A 875 -0.37 3.18 10.34
N CYS A 876 0.82 2.87 10.87
CA CYS A 876 1.49 3.67 11.90
C CYS A 876 1.64 5.16 11.55
N VAL A 877 1.67 5.55 10.26
CA VAL A 877 1.69 6.98 9.87
C VAL A 877 0.48 7.76 10.38
N ARG A 878 -0.67 7.10 10.60
CA ARG A 878 -1.88 7.68 11.20
C ARG A 878 -1.69 8.04 12.68
N ALA A 879 -0.84 7.30 13.40
CA ALA A 879 -0.57 7.51 14.82
C ALA A 879 0.47 8.64 15.08
N GLN A 880 1.34 8.91 14.10
CA GLN A 880 2.47 9.84 14.22
C GLN A 880 2.07 11.27 14.64
N LEU A 881 0.86 11.74 14.34
CA LEU A 881 0.41 13.11 14.66
C LEU A 881 -0.53 13.21 15.88
N TYR A 882 -0.63 12.13 16.68
CA TYR A 882 -1.34 12.13 17.96
C TYR A 882 -0.59 11.27 18.98
N THR A 883 -1.08 10.07 19.30
CA THR A 883 -0.43 9.11 20.20
C THR A 883 0.23 8.01 19.35
N PRO A 884 1.57 7.93 19.31
CA PRO A 884 2.30 7.07 18.38
C PRO A 884 2.30 5.61 18.87
N ILE A 885 1.14 4.95 18.77
CA ILE A 885 0.90 3.60 19.27
C ILE A 885 0.40 2.70 18.13
N ALA A 886 1.18 1.68 17.81
CA ALA A 886 0.79 0.52 17.02
C ALA A 886 0.00 -0.45 17.90
N LEU A 887 -1.19 -0.85 17.46
CA LEU A 887 -1.85 -2.06 17.98
C LEU A 887 -1.51 -3.23 17.04
N GLY A 888 -1.06 -4.35 17.63
CA GLY A 888 -0.49 -5.49 16.92
C GLY A 888 -1.28 -6.01 15.72
N ASP A 889 -0.56 -6.64 14.79
CA ASP A 889 -1.08 -7.08 13.51
C ASP A 889 -1.89 -8.37 13.67
N HIS A 890 -3.18 -8.19 13.95
CA HIS A 890 -4.17 -9.27 14.05
C HIS A 890 -4.29 -10.11 12.76
N LEU A 891 -3.88 -9.58 11.59
CA LEU A 891 -3.90 -10.30 10.33
C LEU A 891 -2.67 -11.21 10.18
N THR A 892 -1.49 -10.85 10.69
CA THR A 892 -0.25 -11.59 10.40
C THR A 892 0.49 -12.20 11.59
N GLU A 893 0.31 -11.70 12.82
CA GLU A 893 0.93 -12.30 14.01
C GLU A 893 0.37 -13.70 14.32
N ARG A 894 1.26 -14.69 14.50
CA ARG A 894 0.91 -16.07 14.88
C ARG A 894 1.84 -16.63 15.98
N SER A 895 2.80 -15.84 16.46
CA SER A 895 3.78 -16.21 17.47
C SER A 895 4.28 -14.95 18.21
N GLU A 896 4.96 -15.13 19.34
CA GLU A 896 5.61 -14.00 20.04
C GLU A 896 6.76 -13.39 19.22
N LEU A 897 7.45 -14.19 18.40
CA LEU A 897 8.49 -13.72 17.49
C LEU A 897 7.93 -12.83 16.37
N ASP A 898 6.74 -13.14 15.84
CA ASP A 898 6.05 -12.27 14.88
C ASP A 898 5.68 -10.93 15.53
N ALA A 899 5.16 -10.97 16.77
CA ALA A 899 4.82 -9.77 17.52
C ALA A 899 6.07 -8.92 17.84
N TYR A 900 7.18 -9.52 18.25
CA TYR A 900 8.46 -8.79 18.41
C TYR A 900 8.91 -8.16 17.09
N ARG A 901 8.82 -8.88 15.97
CA ARG A 901 9.07 -8.34 14.61
C ARG A 901 8.08 -7.21 14.25
N VAL A 902 6.86 -7.17 14.79
CA VAL A 902 5.95 -6.02 14.68
C VAL A 902 6.40 -4.86 15.60
N MET A 903 6.85 -5.11 16.83
CA MET A 903 7.42 -4.08 17.72
C MET A 903 8.60 -3.35 17.06
N LEU A 904 9.52 -4.09 16.45
CA LEU A 904 10.67 -3.49 15.73
C LEU A 904 10.20 -2.64 14.54
N ARG A 905 9.25 -3.14 13.74
CA ARG A 905 8.70 -2.38 12.61
C ARG A 905 7.83 -1.20 13.06
N ALA A 906 7.25 -1.22 14.26
CA ALA A 906 6.57 -0.08 14.84
C ALA A 906 7.56 1.04 15.21
N LEU A 907 8.74 0.69 15.76
CA LEU A 907 9.82 1.64 15.99
C LEU A 907 10.34 2.27 14.69
N ASP A 908 10.31 1.58 13.55
CA ASP A 908 10.66 2.16 12.24
C ASP A 908 9.74 3.35 11.85
N TYR A 909 8.52 3.41 12.39
CA TYR A 909 7.60 4.56 12.27
C TYR A 909 7.62 5.48 13.50
N GLY A 910 8.51 5.24 14.47
CA GLY A 910 8.58 5.97 15.74
C GLY A 910 7.42 5.67 16.71
N CYS A 911 6.80 4.49 16.60
CA CYS A 911 5.68 4.08 17.44
C CYS A 911 6.07 3.06 18.53
N VAL A 912 5.41 3.14 19.68
CA VAL A 912 5.37 2.05 20.69
C VAL A 912 4.26 1.05 20.34
N TYR A 913 4.25 -0.12 20.98
CA TYR A 913 3.40 -1.25 20.63
C TYR A 913 2.46 -1.68 21.76
N ASN A 914 1.24 -2.06 21.40
CA ASN A 914 0.22 -2.69 22.25
C ASN A 914 -0.26 -4.02 21.64
N TRP A 915 -0.60 -4.99 22.49
CA TRP A 915 -0.90 -6.36 22.06
C TRP A 915 -2.33 -6.53 21.52
N TYR A 916 -2.46 -7.10 20.32
CA TYR A 916 -3.76 -7.51 19.78
C TYR A 916 -4.08 -8.97 20.13
N GLY A 917 -3.27 -9.93 19.68
CA GLY A 917 -3.62 -11.35 19.73
C GLY A 917 -3.69 -11.92 21.16
N ASP A 918 -4.85 -12.42 21.59
CA ASP A 918 -5.03 -13.02 22.92
C ASP A 918 -4.84 -14.55 22.93
N LEU A 919 -5.32 -15.25 21.91
CA LEU A 919 -5.12 -16.70 21.75
C LEU A 919 -3.96 -17.08 20.81
N ASN A 920 -3.67 -16.23 19.81
CA ASN A 920 -2.67 -16.52 18.77
C ASN A 920 -1.25 -16.05 19.13
N VAL A 921 -1.12 -15.25 20.20
CA VAL A 921 0.15 -14.65 20.64
C VAL A 921 0.18 -14.69 22.16
N VAL A 922 0.67 -15.80 22.71
CA VAL A 922 0.91 -15.99 24.14
C VAL A 922 2.43 -16.06 24.32
N PRO A 923 3.09 -15.00 24.82
CA PRO A 923 4.54 -14.99 24.98
C PRO A 923 5.00 -15.92 26.11
N THR A 924 6.22 -16.44 25.99
CA THR A 924 6.86 -17.30 26.99
C THR A 924 7.81 -16.53 27.91
N HIS A 925 8.21 -15.32 27.52
CA HIS A 925 9.13 -14.44 28.24
C HIS A 925 8.69 -12.97 28.08
N PRO A 926 9.18 -12.04 28.92
CA PRO A 926 8.91 -10.62 28.71
C PRO A 926 9.64 -10.08 27.49
N HIS A 927 8.93 -9.28 26.70
CA HIS A 927 9.45 -8.59 25.51
C HIS A 927 9.72 -7.11 25.79
N LEU A 928 10.24 -6.39 24.80
CA LEU A 928 10.49 -4.93 24.85
C LEU A 928 9.32 -4.11 25.43
N THR A 929 8.08 -4.58 25.28
CA THR A 929 6.86 -3.99 25.89
C THR A 929 6.97 -3.75 27.39
N GLN A 930 7.73 -4.57 28.13
CA GLN A 930 7.99 -4.38 29.57
C GLN A 930 8.56 -2.97 29.86
N TYR A 931 9.36 -2.44 28.93
CA TYR A 931 9.99 -1.15 29.08
C TYR A 931 9.40 -0.08 28.15
N MET A 932 8.32 -0.33 27.41
CA MET A 932 7.77 0.68 26.48
C MET A 932 7.02 1.84 27.16
N PHE A 933 6.59 1.68 28.42
CA PHE A 933 5.71 2.63 29.12
C PHE A 933 6.07 2.76 30.61
N PRO A 934 5.65 3.84 31.31
CA PRO A 934 5.01 5.05 30.79
C PRO A 934 5.97 5.89 29.94
N ILE A 935 5.45 6.54 28.89
CA ILE A 935 6.23 7.38 27.98
C ILE A 935 5.47 8.65 27.57
N THR A 936 6.12 9.80 27.69
CA THR A 936 5.69 11.10 27.15
C THR A 936 6.56 11.40 25.93
N PRO A 937 6.08 11.20 24.68
CA PRO A 937 6.90 11.40 23.49
C PRO A 937 7.46 12.82 23.38
N LEU A 938 8.76 12.93 23.11
CA LEU A 938 9.46 14.17 22.79
C LEU A 938 9.76 14.21 21.29
N GLU A 939 10.41 13.16 20.78
CA GLU A 939 10.77 13.01 19.37
C GLU A 939 10.56 11.58 18.88
N LEU A 940 10.00 11.47 17.68
CA LEU A 940 9.89 10.24 16.89
C LEU A 940 11.01 10.21 15.84
N GLY A 941 11.50 9.04 15.48
CA GLY A 941 12.52 8.85 14.44
C GLY A 941 12.43 7.49 13.76
N GLU A 942 13.17 7.32 12.66
CA GLU A 942 13.19 6.04 11.95
C GLU A 942 13.96 4.98 12.76
N GLY A 943 13.22 4.11 13.45
CA GLY A 943 13.76 3.08 14.31
C GLY A 943 13.95 3.52 15.77
N PHE A 944 13.36 4.65 16.18
CA PHE A 944 13.40 5.08 17.58
C PHE A 944 12.24 6.00 18.01
N ILE A 945 12.00 6.03 19.32
CA ILE A 945 11.21 7.07 19.98
C ILE A 945 11.94 7.49 21.26
N ILE A 946 12.08 8.81 21.44
CA ILE A 946 12.59 9.43 22.67
C ILE A 946 11.41 10.05 23.41
N GLY A 947 11.16 9.58 24.64
CA GLY A 947 10.26 10.23 25.60
C GLY A 947 11.02 10.93 26.73
N LYS A 948 10.32 11.49 27.71
CA LYS A 948 10.93 12.09 28.91
C LYS A 948 11.55 11.03 29.84
N GLU A 949 10.92 9.86 29.89
CA GLU A 949 11.13 8.79 30.85
C GLU A 949 12.04 7.69 30.28
N ARG A 950 12.10 7.55 28.95
CA ARG A 950 12.82 6.47 28.26
C ARG A 950 13.11 6.75 26.79
N ILE A 951 14.07 6.02 26.23
CA ILE A 951 14.33 5.91 24.79
C ILE A 951 14.12 4.45 24.39
N LEU A 952 13.50 4.21 23.25
CA LEU A 952 13.27 2.88 22.69
C LEU A 952 13.81 2.86 21.26
N THR A 953 14.61 1.87 20.87
CA THR A 953 15.23 1.84 19.54
C THR A 953 15.61 0.45 19.04
N ASN A 954 15.63 0.29 17.71
CA ASN A 954 16.22 -0.83 16.97
C ASN A 954 17.46 -0.39 16.13
N ARG A 955 18.02 0.81 16.41
CA ARG A 955 19.15 1.42 15.71
C ARG A 955 20.36 1.53 16.64
N SER A 956 21.56 1.56 16.03
CA SER A 956 22.81 1.87 16.74
C SER A 956 23.04 3.38 16.80
N GLY A 957 23.59 3.89 17.89
CA GLY A 957 23.72 5.34 18.12
C GLY A 957 24.26 5.70 19.50
N LEU A 958 24.57 6.98 19.70
CA LEU A 958 24.82 7.59 21.01
C LEU A 958 23.52 8.24 21.49
N PHE A 959 22.74 7.54 22.31
CA PHE A 959 21.41 7.96 22.74
C PHE A 959 21.43 8.60 24.15
N GLY A 960 20.72 9.71 24.33
CA GLY A 960 20.56 10.35 25.64
C GLY A 960 19.59 11.53 25.61
N TRP A 961 19.46 12.27 26.71
CA TRP A 961 18.58 13.43 26.81
C TRP A 961 19.24 14.78 26.52
N GLY A 962 20.55 14.78 26.22
CA GLY A 962 21.34 16.01 26.09
C GLY A 962 21.69 16.67 27.43
N ASP A 963 21.44 15.97 28.54
CA ASP A 963 21.72 16.34 29.93
C ASP A 963 22.57 15.25 30.63
N ALA A 964 22.83 15.41 31.93
CA ALA A 964 23.65 14.48 32.72
C ALA A 964 22.86 13.28 33.31
N ALA A 965 21.61 13.05 32.91
CA ALA A 965 20.72 12.08 33.57
C ALA A 965 21.27 10.65 33.56
N GLN A 966 21.23 10.02 34.74
CA GLN A 966 21.53 8.61 34.89
C GLN A 966 20.41 7.78 34.26
N HIS A 967 20.76 6.59 33.80
CA HIS A 967 19.83 5.68 33.14
C HIS A 967 20.28 4.22 33.27
N GLU A 968 19.34 3.32 33.06
CA GLU A 968 19.58 1.89 32.89
C GLU A 968 19.26 1.46 31.46
N VAL A 969 19.83 0.35 31.02
CA VAL A 969 19.72 -0.13 29.63
C VAL A 969 19.33 -1.60 29.64
N HIS A 970 18.39 -1.94 28.77
CA HIS A 970 17.90 -3.29 28.54
C HIS A 970 18.04 -3.58 27.04
N VAL A 971 18.84 -4.58 26.69
CA VAL A 971 19.10 -4.96 25.29
C VAL A 971 18.35 -6.26 25.00
N PHE A 972 17.70 -6.33 23.85
CA PHE A 972 16.93 -7.48 23.38
C PHE A 972 17.57 -8.09 22.13
N ASP A 973 17.62 -9.42 22.08
CA ASP A 973 18.16 -10.17 20.95
C ASP A 973 17.19 -10.25 19.75
N ASP A 974 17.57 -10.97 18.70
CA ASP A 974 16.77 -11.17 17.49
C ASP A 974 15.64 -12.23 17.62
N GLU A 975 15.44 -12.80 18.82
CA GLU A 975 14.23 -13.55 19.19
C GLU A 975 13.25 -12.73 20.05
N GLY A 976 13.71 -11.63 20.68
CA GLY A 976 12.91 -10.78 21.57
C GLY A 976 13.17 -10.99 23.06
N ARG A 977 14.22 -11.75 23.40
CA ARG A 977 14.61 -12.02 24.80
C ARG A 977 15.50 -10.91 25.33
N GLU A 978 15.33 -10.50 26.58
CA GLU A 978 16.30 -9.60 27.22
C GLU A 978 17.65 -10.33 27.38
N ALA A 979 18.71 -9.78 26.79
CA ALA A 979 20.05 -10.34 26.87
C ALA A 979 20.57 -10.33 28.32
N PRO A 980 21.42 -11.29 28.74
CA PRO A 980 22.03 -11.26 30.07
C PRO A 980 22.85 -9.99 30.31
N ARG A 981 22.87 -9.47 31.54
CA ARG A 981 23.54 -8.20 31.90
C ARG A 981 25.05 -8.23 31.62
N GLU A 982 25.65 -9.41 31.68
CA GLU A 982 27.05 -9.65 31.34
C GLU A 982 27.31 -9.37 29.85
N ALA A 983 26.34 -9.72 28.99
CA ALA A 983 26.39 -9.48 27.55
C ALA A 983 26.05 -8.02 27.18
N HIS A 984 25.30 -7.28 28.01
CA HIS A 984 24.97 -5.87 27.74
C HIS A 984 26.21 -5.04 27.43
N SER A 985 27.33 -5.30 28.12
CA SER A 985 28.63 -4.64 27.91
C SER A 985 29.18 -4.69 26.47
N ARG A 986 28.69 -5.60 25.63
CA ARG A 986 29.06 -5.75 24.21
C ARG A 986 28.19 -4.92 23.25
N HIS A 987 27.00 -4.51 23.71
CA HIS A 987 25.94 -3.88 22.91
C HIS A 987 25.53 -2.49 23.41
N ALA A 988 25.82 -2.19 24.67
CA ALA A 988 25.46 -0.97 25.37
C ALA A 988 26.61 -0.56 26.32
N LYS A 989 27.04 0.69 26.22
CA LYS A 989 28.09 1.25 27.07
C LYS A 989 27.74 2.69 27.46
N ALA A 990 27.77 3.00 28.75
CA ALA A 990 27.61 4.37 29.22
C ALA A 990 28.84 5.21 28.83
N VAL A 991 28.61 6.41 28.27
CA VAL A 991 29.64 7.34 27.82
C VAL A 991 29.25 8.77 28.22
N THR A 992 30.20 9.53 28.77
CA THR A 992 30.00 10.95 29.07
C THR A 992 30.71 11.81 28.01
N GLN A 993 30.00 12.78 27.44
CA GLN A 993 30.54 13.76 26.48
C GLN A 993 30.02 15.15 26.86
N ASP A 994 30.90 16.15 26.96
CA ASP A 994 30.56 17.54 27.34
C ASP A 994 29.67 17.68 28.60
N GLY A 995 29.91 16.82 29.60
CA GLY A 995 29.13 16.76 30.84
C GLY A 995 27.75 16.09 30.73
N LYS A 996 27.41 15.54 29.56
CA LYS A 996 26.13 14.86 29.27
C LYS A 996 26.33 13.34 29.22
N THR A 997 25.31 12.59 29.62
CA THR A 997 25.37 11.12 29.73
C THR A 997 24.62 10.48 28.55
N PHE A 998 25.28 9.55 27.87
CA PHE A 998 24.76 8.79 26.73
C PHE A 998 24.94 7.29 26.93
N THR A 999 24.11 6.48 26.27
CA THR A 999 24.43 5.09 25.95
C THR A 999 24.93 4.99 24.50
N GLU A 1000 26.14 4.48 24.33
CA GLU A 1000 26.68 3.97 23.07
C GLU A 1000 26.04 2.60 22.77
N LEU A 1001 25.05 2.56 21.87
CA LEU A 1001 24.35 1.34 21.45
C LEU A 1001 24.91 0.80 20.12
N ARG A 1002 25.23 -0.50 20.11
CA ARG A 1002 25.72 -1.26 18.94
C ARG A 1002 24.87 -2.53 18.76
N LEU A 1003 23.83 -2.39 17.94
CA LEU A 1003 22.77 -3.37 17.70
C LEU A 1003 22.88 -4.00 16.30
N ALA A 1004 22.86 -5.33 16.27
CA ALA A 1004 22.75 -6.12 15.04
C ALA A 1004 21.32 -6.03 14.46
N GLU A 1005 21.10 -6.63 13.28
CA GLU A 1005 19.76 -6.73 12.68
C GLU A 1005 18.82 -7.62 13.51
N GLY A 1006 17.62 -7.10 13.78
CA GLY A 1006 16.63 -7.77 14.63
C GLY A 1006 16.78 -7.48 16.13
N TRP A 1007 17.83 -6.79 16.57
CA TRP A 1007 18.05 -6.42 17.97
C TRP A 1007 17.38 -5.10 18.32
N SER A 1008 17.05 -4.89 19.61
CA SER A 1008 16.53 -3.61 20.12
C SER A 1008 17.06 -3.27 21.50
N ALA A 1009 16.81 -2.05 21.96
CA ALA A 1009 17.10 -1.63 23.33
C ALA A 1009 16.06 -0.66 23.88
N ALA A 1010 15.88 -0.71 25.19
CA ALA A 1010 15.24 0.33 25.99
C ALA A 1010 16.28 0.98 26.91
N ILE A 1011 16.32 2.31 26.94
CA ILE A 1011 17.11 3.09 27.89
C ILE A 1011 16.11 3.80 28.81
N VAL A 1012 16.08 3.46 30.09
CA VAL A 1012 15.11 4.00 31.07
C VAL A 1012 15.82 5.04 31.94
N ARG A 1013 15.25 6.25 32.01
CA ARG A 1013 15.78 7.37 32.79
C ARG A 1013 15.58 7.13 34.29
N ARG A 1014 16.56 7.53 35.09
CA ARG A 1014 16.53 7.53 36.56
C ARG A 1014 16.48 8.95 37.12
#